data_AF-A0A973D4M9-F1
#
_entry.id   AF-A0A973D4M9-F1
#
_cell.length_a   1.000
_cell.length_b   1.000
_cell.length_c   1.000
_cell.angle_alpha   90.00
_cell.angle_beta   90.00
_cell.angle_gamma   90.00
#
_symmetry.space_group_name_H-M   'P 1'
#
loop_
_entity.id
_entity.type
_entity.pdbx_description
1 polymer ?
#
loop_
_entity_poly.entity_id
_entity_poly.type
_entity_poly.pdbx_seq_one_letter_code
_entity_poly.pdbx_strand_id
1 'polypeptide(L)'
;MRNALRFNLVVVAVSVLFSGGLLAQDFPPMSTLATPLPANLSEFVVDTTKAIELGKALFWDSQMGSDGATACATCHFSGGSDTRDRNQAHPGALGMYQNHAPNSQMTSDDFPLRLLEDPDVATSAVLRDSTEVGGSQGVQKFGFSGVSLGLDGMADGVDDCWGEPDPLHNVGGINVRQVTGRNAPSAVNAIHYIDNFWDGRARSDFNGNDPGGQGNPDATIRQIDLDGNICSCGITMEKASLASQAVGPPLSGVEMSGSGRQFRDLGKKACALMPLADQMVAADDGVLGAMAMSGVDGGPGLATSYVEMIEAAFRPDYWASDAIFDADGNVIGTGTPQGLDEFAQMEINFSLFWGISVMLYESTLVSDQTRFDEWLAGDAEALSPEEENGLDAFYSGGTKCSRCHSGPLLSSATWGELNLDNGVGAGPVIDIDTNGTDGIGDKGFFNIGIRTIAEDGGRAGVGDLTWTSGLLSGNTNLLPDAQVEDVDLTDPVKNAGAFKTPTLRNIELTGPYFHNGSQATLLQVVQFYTRGGDFGGDGTDVHKFVNPIGKLRNKLPRQEAVAAFMVSLTDERVRWEMAPFDHPELVIPNGAEGDSNAVVPGGIHEGESADNAVTLPATGAGGRGDIGAPPVMGFLGGGGGSGSGPLGGTEADPISDLACFETSNGVVISWSNTTPMSMISLEIDHGGVMGLQVVTLSGNLTSFEDPLFRSNVTGYILTPSFQGVELKSSGCFIRRGTFPGQIPHFLRGDMNLDGQVDLADAIDALQGIFMGGTMICRDSADWNDDGAVDVSDPISTLNYLFAGGPAPALPFPLCGSDPSFDTLDCDQINSCP
;
A
#
# COMPACT_ATOMS: atom_id res chain seq x y z
N MET A 1 9.67 69.88 24.23
CA MET A 1 8.82 70.71 25.12
C MET A 1 7.39 70.19 25.02
N ARG A 2 6.77 69.90 26.19
CA ARG A 2 5.32 69.89 26.51
C ARG A 2 4.45 68.83 25.81
N ASN A 3 4.01 67.79 26.53
CA ASN A 3 2.81 67.73 27.39
C ASN A 3 1.53 68.11 26.63
N ALA A 4 0.66 67.18 26.25
CA ALA A 4 -0.26 66.34 27.04
C ALA A 4 -1.69 66.91 26.99
N LEU A 5 -2.62 66.14 26.43
CA LEU A 5 -4.05 66.25 26.75
C LEU A 5 -4.64 64.83 26.77
N ARG A 6 -5.25 64.49 27.91
CA ARG A 6 -6.02 63.26 28.15
C ARG A 6 -7.44 63.45 27.62
N PHE A 7 -8.02 62.41 27.02
CA PHE A 7 -9.47 62.18 27.06
C PHE A 7 -9.71 60.66 27.10
N ASN A 8 -10.44 60.21 28.12
CA ASN A 8 -11.00 58.86 28.20
C ASN A 8 -12.16 58.76 27.20
N LEU A 9 -12.10 57.80 26.29
CA LEU A 9 -13.25 57.34 25.51
C LEU A 9 -13.40 55.83 25.75
N VAL A 10 -14.55 55.45 26.30
CA VAL A 10 -15.02 54.07 26.35
C VAL A 10 -15.33 53.67 24.91
N VAL A 11 -14.55 52.75 24.35
CA VAL A 11 -14.85 52.09 23.07
C VAL A 11 -15.47 50.75 23.40
N VAL A 12 -16.75 50.60 23.07
CA VAL A 12 -17.40 49.29 22.92
C VAL A 12 -16.77 48.65 21.69
N ALA A 13 -15.83 47.73 21.90
CA ALA A 13 -15.33 46.89 20.84
C ALA A 13 -16.39 45.82 20.54
N VAL A 14 -17.16 46.04 19.47
CA VAL A 14 -17.84 44.95 18.78
C VAL A 14 -16.71 44.15 18.12
N SER A 15 -16.21 43.15 18.83
CA SER A 15 -15.38 42.10 18.25
C SER A 15 -16.28 41.28 17.34
N VAL A 16 -16.31 41.64 16.06
CA VAL A 16 -16.58 40.69 14.99
C VAL A 16 -15.44 39.68 15.08
N LEU A 17 -15.68 38.59 15.80
CA LEU A 17 -14.85 37.41 15.77
C LEU A 17 -14.99 36.84 14.35
N PHE A 18 -14.08 37.21 13.47
CA PHE A 18 -13.77 36.35 12.34
C PHE A 18 -13.25 35.05 12.96
N SER A 19 -14.06 34.00 12.88
CA SER A 19 -13.70 32.62 13.10
C SER A 19 -12.68 32.21 12.02
N GLY A 20 -11.43 32.61 12.21
CA GLY A 20 -10.29 31.88 11.65
C GLY A 20 -10.13 30.61 12.46
N GLY A 21 -10.94 29.59 12.14
CA GLY A 21 -10.65 28.23 12.55
C GLY A 21 -9.28 27.82 11.98
N LEU A 22 -8.62 26.92 12.72
CA LEU A 22 -7.41 26.17 12.40
C LEU A 22 -6.94 26.19 10.95
N LEU A 23 -5.60 26.20 10.76
CA LEU A 23 -4.96 25.73 9.52
C LEU A 23 -5.34 24.25 9.31
N ALA A 24 -6.55 24.01 8.82
CA ALA A 24 -6.96 22.77 8.20
C ALA A 24 -6.18 22.70 6.89
N GLN A 25 -5.25 21.74 6.80
CA GLN A 25 -4.73 21.13 5.57
C GLN A 25 -5.00 21.93 4.29
N ASP A 26 -4.08 22.82 3.91
CA ASP A 26 -4.15 23.59 2.66
C ASP A 26 -3.73 22.72 1.46
N PHE A 27 -4.37 21.56 1.25
CA PHE A 27 -4.17 20.76 0.04
C PHE A 27 -5.49 20.19 -0.51
N PRO A 28 -5.63 20.11 -1.84
CA PRO A 28 -6.85 19.62 -2.47
C PRO A 28 -6.90 18.09 -2.54
N PRO A 29 -8.06 17.50 -2.91
CA PRO A 29 -8.17 16.07 -3.23
C PRO A 29 -7.18 15.62 -4.31
N MET A 30 -6.80 14.34 -4.29
CA MET A 30 -5.81 13.79 -5.23
C MET A 30 -6.23 13.94 -6.70
N SER A 31 -7.54 13.85 -6.98
CA SER A 31 -8.13 13.98 -8.32
C SER A 31 -7.92 15.35 -8.98
N THR A 32 -7.45 16.34 -8.23
CA THR A 32 -7.15 17.69 -8.75
C THR A 32 -5.71 17.87 -9.22
N LEU A 33 -4.85 16.87 -8.97
CA LEU A 33 -3.40 16.97 -9.18
C LEU A 33 -2.98 16.20 -10.42
N ALA A 34 -1.97 16.73 -11.12
CA ALA A 34 -1.47 16.12 -12.34
C ALA A 34 -0.46 15.00 -12.03
N THR A 35 -0.60 13.88 -12.74
CA THR A 35 0.40 12.80 -12.73
C THR A 35 1.75 13.33 -13.29
N PRO A 36 2.87 13.14 -12.56
CA PRO A 36 4.17 13.66 -12.99
C PRO A 36 4.75 12.80 -14.10
N LEU A 37 4.51 13.19 -15.36
CA LEU A 37 5.10 12.54 -16.53
C LEU A 37 6.36 13.27 -17.04
N PRO A 38 7.28 12.56 -17.71
CA PRO A 38 8.46 13.15 -18.32
C PRO A 38 8.15 14.18 -19.41
N ALA A 39 8.84 15.32 -19.39
CA ALA A 39 8.60 16.41 -20.33
C ALA A 39 9.01 16.08 -21.77
N ASN A 40 10.02 15.22 -21.96
CA ASN A 40 10.51 14.78 -23.27
C ASN A 40 9.90 13.46 -23.75
N LEU A 41 8.76 13.02 -23.20
CA LEU A 41 8.13 11.75 -23.59
C LEU A 41 7.92 11.61 -25.11
N SER A 42 7.58 12.71 -25.80
CA SER A 42 7.36 12.75 -27.27
C SER A 42 8.62 12.54 -28.12
N GLU A 43 9.81 12.53 -27.50
CA GLU A 43 11.06 12.12 -28.13
C GLU A 43 11.07 10.62 -28.42
N PHE A 44 10.33 9.83 -27.63
CA PHE A 44 10.33 8.36 -27.68
C PHE A 44 8.98 7.79 -28.13
N VAL A 45 7.89 8.34 -27.61
CA VAL A 45 6.53 7.81 -27.77
C VAL A 45 5.77 8.62 -28.84
N VAL A 46 5.21 7.93 -29.83
CA VAL A 46 4.33 8.54 -30.84
C VAL A 46 2.86 8.47 -30.45
N ASP A 47 2.45 7.45 -29.69
CA ASP A 47 1.09 7.25 -29.22
C ASP A 47 1.10 6.71 -27.78
N THR A 48 0.73 7.57 -26.83
CA THR A 48 0.71 7.22 -25.40
C THR A 48 -0.31 6.14 -25.09
N THR A 49 -1.44 6.09 -25.78
CA THR A 49 -2.46 5.05 -25.55
C THR A 49 -1.91 3.68 -25.94
N LYS A 50 -1.19 3.60 -27.07
CA LYS A 50 -0.53 2.36 -27.50
C LYS A 50 0.61 1.95 -26.58
N ALA A 51 1.33 2.91 -26.01
CA ALA A 51 2.34 2.62 -25.00
C ALA A 51 1.72 2.09 -23.68
N ILE A 52 0.55 2.60 -23.27
CA ILE A 52 -0.20 2.08 -22.10
C ILE A 52 -0.69 0.66 -22.36
N GLU A 53 -1.25 0.39 -23.56
CA GLU A 53 -1.64 -0.97 -23.98
C GLU A 53 -0.45 -1.95 -23.89
N LEU A 54 0.72 -1.55 -24.43
CA LEU A 54 1.94 -2.35 -24.32
C LEU A 54 2.35 -2.57 -22.87
N GLY A 55 2.31 -1.51 -22.06
CA GLY A 55 2.69 -1.57 -20.64
C GLY A 55 1.82 -2.53 -19.84
N LYS A 56 0.49 -2.47 -20.01
CA LYS A 56 -0.43 -3.39 -19.34
C LYS A 56 -0.19 -4.83 -19.79
N ALA A 57 0.00 -5.07 -21.09
CA ALA A 57 0.31 -6.42 -21.57
C ALA A 57 1.61 -6.96 -20.95
N LEU A 58 2.69 -6.19 -20.93
CA LEU A 58 3.98 -6.61 -20.37
C LEU A 58 3.94 -6.81 -18.85
N PHE A 59 3.22 -5.95 -18.11
CA PHE A 59 3.12 -6.03 -16.65
C PHE A 59 2.43 -7.32 -16.18
N TRP A 60 1.43 -7.78 -16.95
CA TRP A 60 0.61 -8.93 -16.60
C TRP A 60 1.09 -10.25 -17.23
N ASP A 61 1.91 -10.22 -18.29
CA ASP A 61 2.27 -11.44 -19.03
C ASP A 61 3.25 -12.35 -18.27
N SER A 62 2.75 -13.50 -17.83
CA SER A 62 3.49 -14.53 -17.11
C SER A 62 4.63 -15.16 -17.93
N GLN A 63 4.55 -15.08 -19.26
CA GLN A 63 5.60 -15.54 -20.17
C GLN A 63 6.85 -14.65 -20.10
N MET A 64 6.78 -13.45 -19.49
CA MET A 64 7.94 -12.57 -19.36
C MET A 64 8.98 -13.12 -18.37
N GLY A 65 8.56 -13.89 -17.37
CA GLY A 65 9.45 -14.61 -16.46
C GLY A 65 10.19 -15.74 -17.17
N SER A 66 11.37 -16.12 -16.66
CA SER A 66 12.11 -17.25 -17.22
C SER A 66 11.42 -18.59 -16.98
N ASP A 67 10.54 -18.69 -15.98
CA ASP A 67 9.77 -19.89 -15.66
C ASP A 67 8.41 -19.95 -16.40
N GLY A 68 8.06 -18.91 -17.17
CA GLY A 68 6.76 -18.82 -17.84
C GLY A 68 5.55 -18.73 -16.89
N ALA A 69 5.77 -18.47 -15.60
CA ALA A 69 4.72 -18.40 -14.58
C ALA A 69 4.80 -17.13 -13.72
N THR A 70 5.82 -16.29 -13.93
CA THR A 70 6.07 -15.10 -13.12
C THR A 70 6.01 -13.83 -13.96
N ALA A 71 5.09 -12.94 -13.63
CA ALA A 71 4.94 -11.58 -14.17
C ALA A 71 5.25 -10.53 -13.09
N CYS A 72 5.27 -9.24 -13.44
CA CYS A 72 5.25 -8.17 -12.44
C CYS A 72 4.02 -8.31 -11.54
N ALA A 73 2.86 -8.58 -12.15
CA ALA A 73 1.60 -8.77 -11.46
C ALA A 73 1.61 -9.93 -10.45
N THR A 74 2.45 -10.97 -10.61
CA THR A 74 2.53 -12.10 -9.66
C THR A 74 2.86 -11.66 -8.23
N CYS A 75 3.57 -10.54 -8.06
CA CYS A 75 3.87 -9.93 -6.75
C CYS A 75 3.13 -8.62 -6.48
N HIS A 76 2.27 -8.18 -7.41
CA HIS A 76 1.59 -6.87 -7.37
C HIS A 76 0.09 -6.97 -7.71
N PHE A 77 -0.55 -8.11 -7.49
CA PHE A 77 -1.93 -8.38 -7.93
C PHE A 77 -3.00 -7.88 -6.95
N SER A 78 -2.71 -7.79 -5.64
CA SER A 78 -3.71 -7.50 -4.61
C SER A 78 -3.54 -6.08 -4.10
N GLY A 79 -4.36 -5.13 -4.61
CA GLY A 79 -4.20 -3.71 -4.29
C GLY A 79 -2.82 -3.16 -4.70
N GLY A 80 -2.20 -3.77 -5.72
CA GLY A 80 -0.83 -3.47 -6.16
C GLY A 80 0.28 -4.14 -5.33
N SER A 81 -0.05 -4.99 -4.35
CA SER A 81 0.90 -5.66 -3.44
C SER A 81 0.75 -7.19 -3.50
N ASP A 82 1.53 -7.89 -2.66
CA ASP A 82 1.49 -9.34 -2.47
C ASP A 82 0.89 -9.69 -1.10
N THR A 83 -0.35 -10.18 -1.10
CA THR A 83 -1.08 -10.57 0.11
C THR A 83 -1.07 -12.08 0.35
N ARG A 84 -0.32 -12.85 -0.44
CA ARG A 84 -0.13 -14.28 -0.18
C ARG A 84 0.55 -14.44 1.19
N ASP A 85 0.29 -15.56 1.83
CA ASP A 85 0.76 -15.89 3.18
C ASP A 85 1.57 -17.21 3.20
N ARG A 86 1.56 -17.95 2.09
CA ARG A 86 2.32 -19.19 1.94
C ARG A 86 3.65 -18.96 1.23
N ASN A 87 4.72 -19.53 1.79
CA ASN A 87 6.08 -19.42 1.27
C ASN A 87 6.55 -17.95 1.15
N GLN A 88 6.24 -17.13 2.15
CA GLN A 88 6.61 -15.71 2.17
C GLN A 88 7.70 -15.33 3.16
N ALA A 89 8.31 -16.31 3.82
CA ALA A 89 9.39 -16.06 4.76
C ALA A 89 10.74 -16.06 4.04
N HIS A 90 11.46 -14.96 4.16
CA HIS A 90 12.88 -14.88 3.82
C HIS A 90 13.73 -14.93 5.11
N PRO A 91 14.87 -15.66 5.13
CA PRO A 91 15.68 -15.89 6.34
C PRO A 91 16.37 -14.64 6.92
N GLY A 92 16.22 -13.49 6.27
CA GLY A 92 16.64 -12.20 6.80
C GLY A 92 18.15 -12.03 6.92
N ALA A 93 18.56 -11.09 7.77
CA ALA A 93 19.96 -10.70 7.95
C ALA A 93 20.85 -11.82 8.52
N LEU A 94 20.27 -12.80 9.24
CA LEU A 94 21.01 -13.94 9.77
C LEU A 94 21.29 -15.01 8.70
N GLY A 95 20.61 -14.98 7.55
CA GLY A 95 20.76 -16.00 6.50
C GLY A 95 20.31 -17.40 6.93
N MET A 96 19.52 -17.50 8.00
CA MET A 96 18.91 -18.73 8.48
C MET A 96 17.53 -18.46 9.08
N TYR A 97 16.58 -19.36 8.82
CA TYR A 97 15.24 -19.27 9.40
C TYR A 97 15.26 -19.42 10.93
N GLN A 98 14.48 -18.58 11.60
CA GLN A 98 14.40 -18.48 13.06
C GLN A 98 13.09 -19.05 13.57
N ASN A 99 11.97 -18.59 12.99
CA ASN A 99 10.61 -19.03 13.36
C ASN A 99 9.88 -19.70 12.19
N HIS A 100 10.31 -19.44 10.95
CA HIS A 100 9.69 -20.00 9.76
C HIS A 100 10.54 -21.12 9.15
N ALA A 101 10.12 -21.61 7.99
CA ALA A 101 10.86 -22.54 7.17
C ALA A 101 10.48 -22.33 5.69
N PRO A 102 11.26 -22.84 4.72
CA PRO A 102 10.84 -22.83 3.32
C PRO A 102 9.45 -23.46 3.16
N ASN A 103 8.60 -22.85 2.34
CA ASN A 103 7.21 -23.27 2.11
C ASN A 103 6.28 -23.24 3.34
N SER A 104 6.67 -22.61 4.46
CA SER A 104 5.77 -22.45 5.60
C SER A 104 4.64 -21.44 5.32
N GLN A 105 3.51 -21.65 5.98
CA GLN A 105 2.36 -20.76 5.99
C GLN A 105 2.52 -19.71 7.11
N MET A 106 2.39 -18.42 6.82
CA MET A 106 2.31 -17.36 7.81
C MET A 106 0.89 -17.27 8.38
N THR A 107 0.80 -16.95 9.67
CA THR A 107 -0.44 -16.81 10.44
C THR A 107 -0.38 -15.55 11.32
N SER A 108 -1.51 -15.15 11.91
CA SER A 108 -1.55 -13.98 12.81
C SER A 108 -0.59 -14.09 13.99
N ASP A 109 -0.33 -15.31 14.49
CA ASP A 109 0.52 -15.57 15.66
C ASP A 109 2.02 -15.31 15.37
N ASP A 110 2.39 -15.31 14.10
CA ASP A 110 3.75 -15.00 13.64
C ASP A 110 4.05 -13.49 13.73
N PHE A 111 3.04 -12.65 13.92
CA PHE A 111 3.16 -11.20 13.97
C PHE A 111 2.88 -10.62 15.37
N PRO A 112 3.54 -9.52 15.74
CA PRO A 112 4.67 -8.91 15.04
C PRO A 112 5.92 -9.82 15.06
N LEU A 113 6.83 -9.64 14.09
CA LEU A 113 8.09 -10.40 14.06
C LEU A 113 8.99 -10.11 15.28
N ARG A 114 8.80 -8.95 15.91
CA ARG A 114 9.30 -8.62 17.25
C ARG A 114 8.14 -8.44 18.21
N LEU A 115 7.90 -9.45 19.04
CA LEU A 115 6.84 -9.46 20.05
C LEU A 115 7.39 -8.98 21.40
N LEU A 116 6.74 -7.96 21.95
CA LEU A 116 7.04 -7.38 23.25
C LEU A 116 5.99 -7.82 24.28
N GLU A 117 6.36 -7.86 25.55
CA GLU A 117 5.42 -8.06 26.65
C GLU A 117 4.38 -6.93 26.64
N ASP A 118 4.83 -5.68 26.70
CA ASP A 118 3.95 -4.52 26.54
C ASP A 118 4.15 -3.92 25.12
N PRO A 119 3.14 -4.00 24.23
CA PRO A 119 3.26 -3.54 22.85
C PRO A 119 3.42 -2.01 22.72
N ASP A 120 3.13 -1.24 23.77
CA ASP A 120 3.27 0.22 23.78
C ASP A 120 4.61 0.68 24.40
N VAL A 121 5.47 -0.24 24.83
CA VAL A 121 6.73 0.07 25.52
C VAL A 121 7.90 -0.71 24.92
N ALA A 122 8.74 -0.02 24.14
CA ALA A 122 9.90 -0.60 23.45
C ALA A 122 10.95 -1.23 24.40
N THR A 123 10.96 -0.82 25.67
CA THR A 123 11.87 -1.35 26.71
C THR A 123 11.27 -2.48 27.56
N SER A 124 10.04 -2.91 27.26
CA SER A 124 9.43 -4.06 27.93
C SER A 124 10.15 -5.37 27.55
N ALA A 125 9.83 -6.47 28.23
CA ALA A 125 10.48 -7.74 27.95
C ALA A 125 10.20 -8.20 26.51
N VAL A 126 11.24 -8.61 25.78
CA VAL A 126 11.09 -9.18 24.44
C VAL A 126 10.66 -10.64 24.58
N LEU A 127 9.49 -10.98 24.05
CA LEU A 127 8.94 -12.33 24.07
C LEU A 127 9.39 -13.15 22.85
N ARG A 128 9.51 -12.51 21.67
CA ARG A 128 10.02 -13.09 20.42
C ARG A 128 10.70 -12.00 19.59
N ASP A 129 11.76 -12.35 18.88
CA ASP A 129 12.46 -11.44 17.97
C ASP A 129 12.98 -12.22 16.75
N SER A 130 12.65 -11.73 15.55
CA SER A 130 13.11 -12.29 14.28
C SER A 130 13.74 -11.23 13.39
N THR A 131 14.77 -11.64 12.64
CA THR A 131 15.34 -10.88 11.51
C THR A 131 14.74 -11.29 10.18
N GLU A 132 13.88 -12.31 10.17
CA GLU A 132 13.15 -12.77 9.00
C GLU A 132 12.32 -11.64 8.37
N VAL A 133 12.00 -11.80 7.09
CA VAL A 133 11.26 -10.81 6.31
C VAL A 133 10.03 -11.50 5.71
N GLY A 134 8.87 -10.86 5.82
CA GLY A 134 7.72 -11.14 4.96
C GLY A 134 7.96 -10.52 3.60
N GLY A 135 8.38 -11.34 2.64
CA GLY A 135 8.67 -10.94 1.27
C GLY A 135 7.64 -11.47 0.28
N SER A 136 8.04 -11.51 -0.99
CA SER A 136 7.28 -12.08 -2.09
C SER A 136 8.04 -13.25 -2.70
N GLN A 137 7.34 -14.36 -2.97
CA GLN A 137 7.93 -15.47 -3.69
C GLN A 137 8.03 -15.16 -5.19
N GLY A 138 9.24 -15.26 -5.72
CA GLY A 138 9.54 -15.16 -7.14
C GLY A 138 9.80 -16.54 -7.74
N VAL A 139 10.91 -16.71 -8.45
CA VAL A 139 11.27 -17.95 -9.14
C VAL A 139 12.03 -18.94 -8.25
N GLN A 140 11.95 -20.24 -8.58
CA GLN A 140 12.91 -21.22 -8.08
C GLN A 140 14.33 -20.88 -8.55
N LYS A 141 15.35 -21.42 -7.89
CA LYS A 141 16.73 -21.09 -8.22
C LYS A 141 17.23 -21.85 -9.45
N PHE A 142 17.54 -21.12 -10.51
CA PHE A 142 18.13 -21.66 -11.74
C PHE A 142 18.98 -20.60 -12.48
N GLY A 143 19.84 -21.07 -13.39
CA GLY A 143 20.67 -20.23 -14.25
C GLY A 143 20.13 -20.14 -15.68
N PHE A 144 20.32 -18.99 -16.32
CA PHE A 144 19.84 -18.71 -17.68
C PHE A 144 20.85 -19.15 -18.76
N SER A 145 20.39 -19.90 -19.76
CA SER A 145 21.19 -20.32 -20.93
C SER A 145 20.85 -19.59 -22.21
N GLY A 146 19.59 -19.20 -22.39
CA GLY A 146 19.09 -18.63 -23.63
C GLY A 146 17.57 -18.62 -23.71
N VAL A 147 17.05 -18.08 -24.80
CA VAL A 147 15.61 -18.12 -25.12
C VAL A 147 15.33 -19.39 -25.93
N SER A 148 14.33 -20.18 -25.51
CA SER A 148 13.84 -21.30 -26.32
C SER A 148 13.10 -20.75 -27.54
N LEU A 149 13.60 -21.05 -28.74
CA LEU A 149 12.97 -20.69 -30.00
C LEU A 149 12.65 -21.97 -30.81
N GLY A 150 11.38 -22.13 -31.18
CA GLY A 150 10.90 -23.20 -32.04
C GLY A 150 11.45 -23.14 -33.46
N LEU A 151 11.23 -24.20 -34.25
CA LEU A 151 11.67 -24.27 -35.66
C LEU A 151 10.97 -23.25 -36.56
N ASP A 152 9.83 -22.71 -36.13
CA ASP A 152 9.07 -21.64 -36.75
C ASP A 152 9.51 -20.24 -36.30
N GLY A 153 10.46 -20.15 -35.37
CA GLY A 153 10.98 -18.91 -34.82
C GLY A 153 10.14 -18.30 -33.70
N MET A 154 9.09 -19.00 -33.24
CA MET A 154 8.29 -18.57 -32.08
C MET A 154 9.00 -18.96 -30.78
N ALA A 155 8.88 -18.13 -29.76
CA ALA A 155 9.42 -18.44 -28.43
C ALA A 155 8.46 -19.34 -27.64
N ASP A 156 9.02 -20.18 -26.78
CA ASP A 156 8.24 -20.82 -25.70
C ASP A 156 8.07 -19.82 -24.54
N GLY A 157 7.02 -20.00 -23.73
CA GLY A 157 6.80 -19.22 -22.50
C GLY A 157 7.91 -19.41 -21.46
N VAL A 158 8.71 -20.47 -21.55
CA VAL A 158 9.80 -20.82 -20.63
C VAL A 158 11.16 -20.62 -21.30
N ASP A 159 12.11 -20.03 -20.58
CA ASP A 159 13.49 -19.85 -21.08
C ASP A 159 14.29 -21.17 -21.00
N ASP A 160 15.35 -21.29 -21.81
CA ASP A 160 16.30 -22.40 -21.68
C ASP A 160 17.18 -22.19 -20.44
N CYS A 161 16.92 -22.95 -19.38
CA CYS A 161 17.57 -22.80 -18.08
C CYS A 161 18.16 -24.13 -17.56
N TRP A 162 19.06 -24.05 -16.57
CA TRP A 162 19.52 -25.21 -15.81
C TRP A 162 19.21 -25.02 -14.32
N GLY A 163 18.71 -26.09 -13.67
CA GLY A 163 18.42 -26.08 -12.24
C GLY A 163 19.69 -25.93 -11.40
N GLU A 164 19.61 -25.14 -10.34
CA GLU A 164 20.70 -24.96 -9.37
C GLU A 164 20.21 -25.24 -7.95
N PRO A 165 20.87 -26.11 -7.16
CA PRO A 165 20.46 -26.34 -5.78
C PRO A 165 20.43 -25.05 -4.95
N ASP A 166 19.30 -24.79 -4.29
CA ASP A 166 19.15 -23.68 -3.37
C ASP A 166 19.50 -24.12 -1.94
N PRO A 167 20.55 -23.58 -1.30
CA PRO A 167 20.91 -23.94 0.07
C PRO A 167 19.94 -23.41 1.13
N LEU A 168 19.12 -22.41 0.81
CA LEU A 168 18.21 -21.73 1.73
C LEU A 168 16.75 -22.10 1.47
N HIS A 169 16.29 -22.01 0.21
CA HIS A 169 14.90 -22.24 -0.18
C HIS A 169 14.74 -23.67 -0.74
N ASN A 170 14.92 -24.66 0.11
CA ASN A 170 14.66 -26.07 -0.24
C ASN A 170 13.99 -26.83 0.91
N VAL A 171 13.20 -27.85 0.55
CA VAL A 171 12.63 -28.82 1.49
C VAL A 171 13.14 -30.20 1.12
N GLY A 172 13.96 -30.79 1.99
CA GLY A 172 14.54 -32.12 1.73
C GLY A 172 15.49 -32.17 0.52
N GLY A 173 16.11 -31.04 0.14
CA GLY A 173 16.96 -30.92 -1.03
C GLY A 173 16.22 -30.67 -2.35
N ILE A 174 14.90 -30.46 -2.29
CA ILE A 174 14.08 -30.04 -3.44
C ILE A 174 13.86 -28.53 -3.32
N ASN A 175 14.22 -27.78 -4.36
CA ASN A 175 14.05 -26.33 -4.39
C ASN A 175 12.57 -25.97 -4.34
N VAL A 176 12.25 -24.98 -3.51
CA VAL A 176 10.99 -24.23 -3.55
C VAL A 176 11.26 -22.82 -4.07
N ARG A 177 10.22 -22.04 -4.36
CA ARG A 177 10.40 -20.66 -4.84
C ARG A 177 11.19 -19.82 -3.85
N GLN A 178 12.12 -19.01 -4.36
CA GLN A 178 12.87 -18.05 -3.56
C GLN A 178 11.96 -16.92 -3.09
N VAL A 179 12.25 -16.34 -1.93
CA VAL A 179 11.50 -15.22 -1.36
C VAL A 179 12.36 -13.97 -1.38
N THR A 180 11.81 -12.82 -1.76
CA THR A 180 12.53 -11.54 -1.74
C THR A 180 12.89 -11.12 -0.32
N GLY A 181 14.03 -10.44 -0.16
CA GLY A 181 14.46 -9.89 1.13
C GLY A 181 13.72 -8.63 1.58
N ARG A 182 12.62 -8.27 0.92
CA ARG A 182 11.78 -7.08 1.18
C ARG A 182 10.34 -7.43 0.85
N ASN A 183 9.42 -6.85 1.62
CA ASN A 183 8.02 -6.85 1.26
C ASN A 183 7.79 -6.07 -0.05
N ALA A 184 6.90 -6.54 -0.93
CA ALA A 184 6.55 -5.80 -2.13
C ALA A 184 5.70 -4.57 -1.77
N PRO A 185 6.08 -3.34 -2.16
CA PRO A 185 5.22 -2.18 -1.99
C PRO A 185 4.09 -2.16 -3.03
N SER A 186 3.04 -1.39 -2.78
CA SER A 186 1.96 -1.20 -3.77
C SER A 186 2.47 -0.51 -5.04
N ALA A 187 2.11 -1.05 -6.21
CA ALA A 187 2.26 -0.42 -7.52
C ALA A 187 1.28 0.75 -7.74
N VAL A 188 0.16 0.78 -7.03
CA VAL A 188 -0.83 1.87 -7.11
C VAL A 188 -0.22 3.16 -6.58
N ASN A 189 -0.41 4.26 -7.31
CA ASN A 189 0.18 5.58 -7.07
C ASN A 189 1.72 5.65 -7.15
N ALA A 190 2.43 4.60 -7.56
CA ALA A 190 3.90 4.55 -7.56
C ALA A 190 4.57 5.58 -8.50
N ILE A 191 3.86 6.05 -9.53
CA ILE A 191 4.32 7.09 -10.47
C ILE A 191 4.72 8.40 -9.79
N HIS A 192 4.21 8.66 -8.58
CA HIS A 192 4.42 9.93 -7.89
C HIS A 192 5.73 10.02 -7.10
N TYR A 193 6.46 8.91 -6.92
CA TYR A 193 7.70 8.90 -6.16
C TYR A 193 8.86 9.53 -6.94
N ILE A 194 9.75 10.21 -6.21
CA ILE A 194 10.98 10.76 -6.80
C ILE A 194 11.93 9.61 -7.17
N ASP A 195 12.34 8.80 -6.18
CA ASP A 195 13.08 7.55 -6.38
C ASP A 195 12.18 6.36 -6.00
N ASN A 196 12.27 5.24 -6.72
CA ASN A 196 11.49 4.02 -6.50
C ASN A 196 12.34 2.89 -5.86
N PHE A 197 11.66 1.83 -5.39
CA PHE A 197 12.09 0.87 -4.36
C PHE A 197 12.14 1.44 -2.93
N TRP A 198 12.20 0.56 -1.93
CA TRP A 198 12.28 0.92 -0.52
C TRP A 198 13.52 1.75 -0.16
N ASP A 199 14.66 1.43 -0.76
CA ASP A 199 15.95 2.13 -0.57
C ASP A 199 16.15 3.29 -1.57
N GLY A 200 15.28 3.41 -2.58
CA GLY A 200 15.35 4.42 -3.62
C GLY A 200 16.48 4.20 -4.64
N ARG A 201 16.88 2.95 -4.88
CA ARG A 201 17.93 2.63 -5.88
C ARG A 201 17.49 2.83 -7.34
N ALA A 202 16.17 2.91 -7.60
CA ALA A 202 15.65 3.28 -8.92
C ALA A 202 15.50 4.81 -8.98
N ARG A 203 16.38 5.42 -9.77
CA ARG A 203 16.60 6.86 -9.82
C ARG A 203 15.47 7.60 -10.51
N SER A 204 15.17 8.83 -10.08
CA SER A 204 14.25 9.81 -10.70
C SER A 204 14.34 10.01 -12.20
N ASP A 205 15.45 9.61 -12.80
CA ASP A 205 15.82 9.80 -14.18
C ASP A 205 16.12 8.45 -14.84
N PHE A 206 15.46 8.17 -15.96
CA PHE A 206 15.64 6.92 -16.70
C PHE A 206 16.66 7.09 -17.83
N ASN A 207 17.56 6.11 -17.96
CA ASN A 207 18.65 6.11 -18.94
C ASN A 207 18.41 5.14 -20.13
N GLY A 208 17.23 4.52 -20.20
CA GLY A 208 16.86 3.56 -21.25
C GLY A 208 17.31 2.11 -20.99
N ASN A 209 18.06 1.82 -19.93
CA ASN A 209 18.74 0.54 -19.76
C ASN A 209 18.56 -0.08 -18.36
N ASP A 210 18.77 0.69 -17.29
CA ASP A 210 18.92 0.15 -15.94
C ASP A 210 18.37 1.09 -14.85
N PRO A 211 18.20 0.61 -13.61
CA PRO A 211 17.65 1.41 -12.52
C PRO A 211 18.51 2.59 -12.06
N GLY A 212 19.80 2.58 -12.39
CA GLY A 212 20.80 3.55 -11.92
C GLY A 212 20.74 4.92 -12.59
N GLY A 213 19.92 5.09 -13.64
CA GLY A 213 19.75 6.39 -14.31
C GLY A 213 21.07 7.02 -14.75
N GLN A 214 21.23 8.32 -14.51
CA GLN A 214 22.46 9.10 -14.72
C GLN A 214 23.62 8.66 -13.82
N GLY A 215 23.37 7.80 -12.83
CA GLY A 215 24.41 7.10 -12.08
C GLY A 215 25.23 6.12 -12.94
N ASN A 216 24.68 5.66 -14.07
CA ASN A 216 25.37 4.86 -15.06
C ASN A 216 25.63 5.68 -16.35
N PRO A 217 26.80 6.32 -16.51
CA PRO A 217 27.12 7.11 -17.69
C PRO A 217 27.39 6.27 -18.96
N ASP A 218 27.56 4.95 -18.81
CA ASP A 218 27.83 4.03 -19.92
C ASP A 218 26.54 3.44 -20.53
N ALA A 219 25.38 3.73 -19.95
CA ALA A 219 24.09 3.35 -20.47
C ALA A 219 23.83 4.00 -21.84
N THR A 220 23.57 3.18 -22.87
CA THR A 220 23.31 3.65 -24.23
C THR A 220 22.18 2.87 -24.88
N ILE A 221 21.47 3.52 -25.78
CA ILE A 221 20.49 2.90 -26.69
C ILE A 221 20.98 3.04 -28.14
N ARG A 222 20.37 2.30 -29.06
CA ARG A 222 20.66 2.36 -30.50
C ARG A 222 19.60 3.22 -31.19
N GLN A 223 19.99 4.34 -31.76
CA GLN A 223 19.08 5.25 -32.46
C GLN A 223 19.52 5.47 -33.90
N ILE A 224 18.57 5.53 -34.82
CA ILE A 224 18.77 5.97 -36.19
C ILE A 224 18.87 7.49 -36.18
N ASP A 225 20.03 8.02 -36.58
CA ASP A 225 20.26 9.46 -36.70
C ASP A 225 19.57 10.05 -37.96
N LEU A 226 19.64 11.39 -38.10
CA LEU A 226 19.02 12.10 -39.22
C LEU A 226 19.60 11.72 -40.59
N ASP A 227 20.80 11.15 -40.63
CA ASP A 227 21.47 10.69 -41.84
C ASP A 227 21.19 9.19 -42.12
N GLY A 228 20.42 8.52 -41.25
CA GLY A 228 20.07 7.11 -41.36
C GLY A 228 21.11 6.15 -40.78
N ASN A 229 22.12 6.63 -40.07
CA ASN A 229 23.13 5.78 -39.43
C ASN A 229 22.71 5.40 -38.01
N ILE A 230 23.24 4.29 -37.50
CA ILE A 230 23.03 3.89 -36.11
C ILE A 230 24.04 4.58 -35.19
N CYS A 231 23.53 5.37 -34.25
CA CYS A 231 24.28 5.90 -33.13
C CYS A 231 24.07 5.07 -31.87
N SER A 232 25.15 4.91 -31.10
CA SER A 232 25.08 4.52 -29.70
C SER A 232 24.97 5.80 -28.87
N CYS A 233 23.78 6.08 -28.37
CA CYS A 233 23.42 7.36 -27.81
C CYS A 233 22.95 7.20 -26.35
N GLY A 234 23.42 8.07 -25.44
CA GLY A 234 22.89 8.14 -24.08
C GLY A 234 21.60 8.95 -24.06
N ILE A 235 20.64 8.57 -23.21
CA ILE A 235 19.39 9.30 -23.03
C ILE A 235 19.17 9.65 -21.56
N THR A 236 18.29 10.61 -21.32
CA THR A 236 17.81 10.94 -19.98
C THR A 236 16.33 11.28 -20.07
N MET A 237 15.56 10.73 -19.15
CA MET A 237 14.14 11.03 -18.99
C MET A 237 13.88 11.35 -17.53
N GLU A 238 13.74 12.63 -17.19
CA GLU A 238 13.43 13.07 -15.82
C GLU A 238 11.99 12.69 -15.42
N LYS A 239 11.75 12.51 -14.12
CA LYS A 239 10.47 12.04 -13.55
C LYS A 239 10.06 10.67 -14.09
N ALA A 240 11.04 9.78 -14.26
CA ALA A 240 10.85 8.44 -14.80
C ALA A 240 11.41 7.35 -13.88
N SER A 241 11.39 7.55 -12.56
CA SER A 241 11.86 6.53 -11.61
C SER A 241 11.14 5.21 -11.71
N LEU A 242 9.89 5.23 -12.14
CA LEU A 242 9.13 4.01 -12.34
C LEU A 242 9.59 3.26 -13.60
N ALA A 243 10.02 3.95 -14.66
CA ALA A 243 10.69 3.32 -15.80
C ALA A 243 12.05 2.73 -15.38
N SER A 244 12.82 3.45 -14.56
CA SER A 244 14.06 2.95 -13.96
C SER A 244 13.81 1.72 -13.07
N GLN A 245 12.72 1.70 -12.29
CA GLN A 245 12.37 0.58 -11.42
C GLN A 245 11.96 -0.64 -12.25
N ALA A 246 11.14 -0.44 -13.29
CA ALA A 246 10.56 -1.53 -14.08
C ALA A 246 11.61 -2.38 -14.79
N VAL A 247 12.82 -1.85 -15.03
CA VAL A 247 13.95 -2.58 -15.62
C VAL A 247 14.86 -3.30 -14.60
N GLY A 248 14.43 -3.42 -13.34
CA GLY A 248 15.15 -4.22 -12.33
C GLY A 248 14.65 -5.67 -12.24
N PRO A 249 13.39 -5.87 -11.80
CA PRO A 249 12.85 -7.20 -11.49
C PRO A 249 12.92 -8.22 -12.64
N PRO A 250 12.72 -7.86 -13.92
CA PRO A 250 12.80 -8.82 -15.02
C PRO A 250 14.18 -9.46 -15.22
N LEU A 251 15.26 -8.96 -14.60
CA LEU A 251 16.59 -9.56 -14.66
C LEU A 251 17.02 -10.22 -13.34
N SER A 252 16.18 -10.14 -12.31
CA SER A 252 16.51 -10.59 -10.97
C SER A 252 16.40 -12.10 -10.84
N GLY A 253 17.49 -12.73 -10.37
CA GLY A 253 17.61 -14.17 -10.10
C GLY A 253 16.69 -14.71 -8.99
N VAL A 254 16.05 -13.80 -8.24
CA VAL A 254 15.12 -14.12 -7.15
C VAL A 254 13.69 -13.82 -7.57
N GLU A 255 13.47 -12.72 -8.31
CA GLU A 255 12.12 -12.25 -8.65
C GLU A 255 11.57 -12.96 -9.89
N MET A 256 12.11 -12.72 -11.09
CA MET A 256 11.46 -13.15 -12.35
C MET A 256 12.32 -14.03 -13.26
N SER A 257 13.65 -14.11 -13.05
CA SER A 257 14.55 -14.61 -14.08
C SER A 257 15.58 -15.61 -13.60
N GLY A 258 16.07 -16.42 -14.53
CA GLY A 258 17.29 -17.20 -14.32
C GLY A 258 18.50 -16.27 -14.20
N SER A 259 19.45 -16.62 -13.33
CA SER A 259 20.65 -15.80 -13.13
C SER A 259 21.43 -15.65 -14.45
N GLY A 260 21.70 -14.40 -14.86
CA GLY A 260 22.50 -14.05 -16.03
C GLY A 260 21.74 -13.49 -17.23
N ARG A 261 20.40 -13.62 -17.25
CA ARG A 261 19.54 -13.07 -18.32
C ARG A 261 19.72 -11.56 -18.48
N GLN A 262 19.65 -11.06 -19.71
CA GLN A 262 19.72 -9.63 -20.05
C GLN A 262 18.46 -9.14 -20.78
N PHE A 263 18.25 -7.83 -20.83
CA PHE A 263 17.05 -7.25 -21.47
C PHE A 263 16.94 -7.54 -22.96
N ARG A 264 18.07 -7.66 -23.67
CA ARG A 264 18.08 -8.09 -25.08
C ARG A 264 17.56 -9.50 -25.29
N ASP A 265 17.78 -10.39 -24.31
CA ASP A 265 17.29 -11.76 -24.34
C ASP A 265 15.78 -11.77 -24.10
N LEU A 266 15.30 -10.99 -23.12
CA LEU A 266 13.87 -10.78 -22.90
C LEU A 266 13.20 -10.13 -24.11
N GLY A 267 13.85 -9.19 -24.79
CA GLY A 267 13.34 -8.58 -26.02
C GLY A 267 13.21 -9.58 -27.15
N LYS A 268 14.24 -10.41 -27.36
CA LYS A 268 14.19 -11.52 -28.32
C LYS A 268 13.05 -12.49 -28.03
N LYS A 269 12.83 -12.82 -26.75
CA LYS A 269 11.68 -13.64 -26.33
C LYS A 269 10.37 -12.94 -26.66
N ALA A 270 10.15 -11.74 -26.12
CA ALA A 270 8.89 -11.02 -26.26
C ALA A 270 8.50 -10.77 -27.72
N CYS A 271 9.46 -10.39 -28.58
CA CYS A 271 9.21 -10.18 -30.01
C CYS A 271 8.78 -11.46 -30.75
N ALA A 272 9.02 -12.65 -30.18
CA ALA A 272 8.63 -13.95 -30.72
C ALA A 272 7.46 -14.60 -29.96
N LEU A 273 6.80 -13.88 -29.05
CA LEU A 273 5.62 -14.33 -28.32
C LEU A 273 4.32 -13.69 -28.84
N MET A 274 3.22 -14.41 -28.64
CA MET A 274 1.89 -13.82 -28.62
C MET A 274 1.65 -13.23 -27.21
N PRO A 275 1.25 -11.95 -27.09
CA PRO A 275 0.98 -11.34 -25.79
C PRO A 275 -0.14 -12.07 -25.04
N LEU A 276 0.11 -12.35 -23.75
CA LEU A 276 -0.84 -12.95 -22.81
C LEU A 276 -1.39 -14.31 -23.26
N ALA A 277 -0.61 -15.09 -24.04
CA ALA A 277 -1.09 -16.33 -24.66
C ALA A 277 -1.61 -17.39 -23.68
N ASP A 278 -1.17 -17.32 -22.42
CA ASP A 278 -1.59 -18.23 -21.35
C ASP A 278 -2.69 -17.65 -20.43
N GLN A 279 -3.21 -16.46 -20.77
CA GLN A 279 -4.08 -15.69 -19.88
C GLN A 279 -5.34 -15.20 -20.62
N MET A 280 -6.50 -15.41 -19.98
CA MET A 280 -7.74 -14.79 -20.45
C MET A 280 -7.69 -13.28 -20.23
N VAL A 281 -8.21 -12.51 -21.19
CA VAL A 281 -8.39 -11.04 -21.04
C VAL A 281 -9.87 -10.76 -21.13
N ALA A 282 -10.46 -9.95 -20.26
CA ALA A 282 -11.87 -9.64 -20.36
C ALA A 282 -12.15 -8.79 -21.62
N ALA A 283 -13.26 -9.06 -22.33
CA ALA A 283 -13.60 -8.31 -23.54
C ALA A 283 -13.94 -6.83 -23.26
N ASP A 284 -14.34 -6.53 -22.03
CA ASP A 284 -14.59 -5.22 -21.46
C ASP A 284 -13.43 -4.71 -20.57
N ASP A 285 -12.25 -5.33 -20.62
CA ASP A 285 -11.03 -4.74 -20.03
C ASP A 285 -10.81 -3.32 -20.57
N GLY A 286 -10.54 -2.38 -19.67
CA GLY A 286 -10.51 -0.95 -19.94
C GLY A 286 -9.37 -0.49 -20.86
N VAL A 287 -8.35 -1.33 -21.07
CA VAL A 287 -7.16 -1.01 -21.89
C VAL A 287 -6.97 -2.04 -23.00
N LEU A 288 -7.06 -3.33 -22.70
CA LEU A 288 -6.75 -4.43 -23.61
C LEU A 288 -7.99 -5.06 -24.26
N GLY A 289 -9.20 -4.74 -23.80
CA GLY A 289 -10.44 -5.41 -24.23
C GLY A 289 -10.67 -5.40 -25.74
N ALA A 290 -10.27 -4.32 -26.43
CA ALA A 290 -10.38 -4.21 -27.89
C ALA A 290 -9.48 -5.19 -28.66
N MET A 291 -8.42 -5.71 -28.04
CA MET A 291 -7.48 -6.68 -28.61
C MET A 291 -7.66 -8.09 -28.03
N ALA A 292 -8.51 -8.26 -27.01
CA ALA A 292 -8.70 -9.54 -26.33
C ALA A 292 -9.21 -10.61 -27.30
N MET A 293 -8.52 -11.75 -27.36
CA MET A 293 -8.93 -12.91 -28.16
C MET A 293 -10.22 -13.52 -27.62
N SER A 294 -10.42 -13.48 -26.31
CA SER A 294 -11.62 -13.96 -25.61
C SER A 294 -12.93 -13.37 -26.18
N GLY A 295 -12.92 -12.14 -26.67
CA GLY A 295 -14.06 -11.49 -27.31
C GLY A 295 -14.26 -11.84 -28.79
N VAL A 296 -13.22 -12.38 -29.45
CA VAL A 296 -13.19 -12.66 -30.89
C VAL A 296 -13.35 -14.16 -31.17
N ASP A 297 -12.62 -15.03 -30.46
CA ASP A 297 -12.60 -16.47 -30.64
C ASP A 297 -12.88 -17.28 -29.36
N GLY A 298 -12.89 -16.63 -28.20
CA GLY A 298 -13.15 -17.25 -26.89
C GLY A 298 -11.93 -17.82 -26.19
N GLY A 299 -10.71 -17.60 -26.70
CA GLY A 299 -9.44 -18.10 -26.13
C GLY A 299 -8.59 -17.04 -25.42
N PRO A 300 -7.44 -17.43 -24.84
CA PRO A 300 -6.50 -16.53 -24.18
C PRO A 300 -5.69 -15.67 -25.18
N GLY A 301 -5.05 -14.62 -24.65
CA GLY A 301 -4.13 -13.76 -25.39
C GLY A 301 -4.75 -12.57 -26.13
N LEU A 302 -3.91 -11.84 -26.84
CA LEU A 302 -4.27 -10.66 -27.63
C LEU A 302 -4.12 -10.92 -29.14
N ALA A 303 -5.02 -10.34 -29.94
CA ALA A 303 -5.03 -10.40 -31.39
C ALA A 303 -3.98 -9.49 -32.05
N THR A 304 -2.74 -9.50 -31.53
CA THR A 304 -1.60 -8.69 -31.99
C THR A 304 -0.28 -9.36 -31.59
N SER A 305 0.85 -8.70 -31.84
CA SER A 305 2.19 -9.10 -31.39
C SER A 305 2.88 -7.95 -30.66
N TYR A 306 3.86 -8.27 -29.82
CA TYR A 306 4.67 -7.23 -29.17
C TYR A 306 5.41 -6.34 -30.16
N VAL A 307 5.81 -6.87 -31.32
CA VAL A 307 6.39 -6.10 -32.42
C VAL A 307 5.42 -5.02 -32.88
N GLU A 308 4.19 -5.39 -33.24
CA GLU A 308 3.16 -4.43 -33.67
C GLU A 308 2.82 -3.40 -32.59
N MET A 309 2.75 -3.81 -31.33
CA MET A 309 2.51 -2.90 -30.20
C MET A 309 3.64 -1.88 -30.02
N ILE A 310 4.91 -2.30 -30.16
CA ILE A 310 6.07 -1.39 -30.11
C ILE A 310 6.06 -0.44 -31.31
N GLU A 311 5.83 -0.95 -32.52
CA GLU A 311 5.77 -0.14 -33.74
C GLU A 311 4.66 0.93 -33.68
N ALA A 312 3.53 0.60 -33.06
CA ALA A 312 2.41 1.52 -32.88
C ALA A 312 2.68 2.59 -31.80
N ALA A 313 3.48 2.26 -30.77
CA ALA A 313 3.71 3.12 -29.62
C ALA A 313 4.94 4.03 -29.75
N PHE A 314 6.02 3.55 -30.38
CA PHE A 314 7.34 4.20 -30.33
C PHE A 314 7.82 4.72 -31.68
N ARG A 315 8.68 5.75 -31.60
CA ARG A 315 9.33 6.35 -32.76
C ARG A 315 10.17 5.29 -33.52
N PRO A 316 10.08 5.22 -34.86
CA PRO A 316 10.81 4.25 -35.67
C PRO A 316 12.33 4.38 -35.55
N ASP A 317 12.81 5.54 -35.16
CA ASP A 317 14.22 5.83 -34.89
C ASP A 317 14.85 4.82 -33.90
N TYR A 318 14.06 4.16 -33.05
CA TYR A 318 14.53 3.22 -32.03
C TYR A 318 14.32 1.73 -32.36
N TRP A 319 13.64 1.39 -33.45
CA TRP A 319 13.32 -0.02 -33.78
C TRP A 319 13.42 -0.40 -35.27
N ALA A 320 13.42 0.56 -36.19
CA ALA A 320 13.22 0.32 -37.62
C ALA A 320 14.51 0.09 -38.44
N SER A 321 15.65 -0.20 -37.80
CA SER A 321 16.91 -0.47 -38.48
C SER A 321 16.96 -1.91 -39.01
N ASP A 322 17.62 -2.09 -40.16
CA ASP A 322 17.98 -3.40 -40.68
C ASP A 322 19.30 -3.94 -40.10
N ALA A 323 19.97 -3.21 -39.21
CA ALA A 323 21.22 -3.64 -38.60
C ALA A 323 21.00 -4.83 -37.65
N ILE A 324 21.94 -5.77 -37.69
CA ILE A 324 22.05 -6.88 -36.74
C ILE A 324 23.13 -6.53 -35.72
N PHE A 325 22.80 -6.70 -34.44
CA PHE A 325 23.65 -6.38 -33.30
C PHE A 325 24.17 -7.65 -32.62
N ASP A 326 25.40 -7.60 -32.10
CA ASP A 326 25.86 -8.60 -31.12
C ASP A 326 25.37 -8.25 -29.70
N ALA A 327 25.72 -9.07 -28.71
CA ALA A 327 25.35 -8.89 -27.31
C ALA A 327 25.88 -7.58 -26.68
N ASP A 328 26.96 -7.02 -27.22
CA ASP A 328 27.54 -5.73 -26.79
C ASP A 328 26.89 -4.54 -27.54
N GLY A 329 25.95 -4.83 -28.44
CA GLY A 329 25.25 -3.87 -29.26
C GLY A 329 26.12 -3.30 -30.39
N ASN A 330 27.16 -4.00 -30.84
CA ASN A 330 27.91 -3.63 -32.04
C ASN A 330 27.21 -4.14 -33.29
N VAL A 331 27.25 -3.37 -34.37
CA VAL A 331 26.70 -3.79 -35.66
C VAL A 331 27.60 -4.87 -36.28
N ILE A 332 27.04 -6.06 -36.53
CA ILE A 332 27.73 -7.22 -37.11
C ILE A 332 27.21 -7.61 -38.50
N GLY A 333 26.08 -7.05 -38.93
CA GLY A 333 25.49 -7.33 -40.23
C GLY A 333 24.22 -6.54 -40.48
N THR A 334 23.48 -6.92 -41.52
CA THR A 334 22.13 -6.42 -41.80
C THR A 334 21.19 -7.56 -42.18
N GLY A 335 19.89 -7.39 -41.95
CA GLY A 335 18.84 -8.37 -42.21
C GLY A 335 18.16 -8.86 -40.94
N THR A 336 17.59 -10.07 -40.99
CA THR A 336 16.93 -10.71 -39.84
C THR A 336 17.96 -11.50 -39.02
N PRO A 337 18.04 -11.29 -37.70
CA PRO A 337 18.88 -12.13 -36.84
C PRO A 337 18.52 -13.61 -36.97
N GLN A 338 19.53 -14.48 -37.12
CA GLN A 338 19.34 -15.94 -37.22
C GLN A 338 19.98 -16.71 -36.05
N GLY A 339 20.93 -16.08 -35.36
CA GLY A 339 21.61 -16.65 -34.19
C GLY A 339 20.96 -16.27 -32.85
N LEU A 340 21.19 -17.10 -31.83
CA LEU A 340 20.81 -16.79 -30.45
C LEU A 340 21.53 -15.53 -29.91
N ASP A 341 22.72 -15.23 -30.43
CA ASP A 341 23.52 -14.06 -30.04
C ASP A 341 23.46 -12.89 -31.05
N GLU A 342 22.52 -12.94 -31.99
CA GLU A 342 22.29 -11.87 -32.98
C GLU A 342 20.97 -11.15 -32.66
N PHE A 343 20.95 -9.83 -32.59
CA PHE A 343 19.78 -9.08 -32.14
C PHE A 343 19.34 -8.03 -33.15
N ALA A 344 18.03 -7.80 -33.26
CA ALA A 344 17.47 -6.66 -33.98
C ALA A 344 17.57 -5.39 -33.12
N GLN A 345 17.40 -4.21 -33.74
CA GLN A 345 17.40 -2.95 -33.00
C GLN A 345 16.31 -2.93 -31.91
N MET A 346 15.14 -3.50 -32.19
CA MET A 346 14.04 -3.58 -31.23
C MET A 346 14.42 -4.39 -29.98
N GLU A 347 15.14 -5.50 -30.18
CA GLU A 347 15.55 -6.40 -29.11
C GLU A 347 16.67 -5.79 -28.27
N ILE A 348 17.70 -5.19 -28.88
CA ILE A 348 18.80 -4.56 -28.13
C ILE A 348 18.33 -3.33 -27.33
N ASN A 349 17.27 -2.65 -27.78
CA ASN A 349 16.64 -1.52 -27.09
C ASN A 349 15.47 -1.93 -26.19
N PHE A 350 15.22 -3.21 -25.95
CA PHE A 350 13.95 -3.63 -25.35
C PHE A 350 13.70 -3.03 -23.95
N SER A 351 14.76 -2.78 -23.17
CA SER A 351 14.67 -2.07 -21.88
C SER A 351 14.04 -0.67 -22.00
N LEU A 352 14.27 0.03 -23.11
CA LEU A 352 13.67 1.35 -23.39
C LEU A 352 12.15 1.23 -23.51
N PHE A 353 11.69 0.28 -24.34
CA PHE A 353 10.26 0.07 -24.59
C PHE A 353 9.56 -0.44 -23.34
N TRP A 354 10.17 -1.43 -22.66
CA TRP A 354 9.68 -1.97 -21.40
C TRP A 354 9.53 -0.89 -20.33
N GLY A 355 10.61 -0.17 -20.02
CA GLY A 355 10.62 0.83 -18.95
C GLY A 355 9.59 1.94 -19.18
N ILE A 356 9.53 2.50 -20.40
CA ILE A 356 8.59 3.59 -20.70
C ILE A 356 7.15 3.10 -20.71
N SER A 357 6.86 1.95 -21.34
CA SER A 357 5.48 1.45 -21.45
C SER A 357 4.91 1.03 -20.10
N VAL A 358 5.69 0.29 -19.28
CA VAL A 358 5.28 -0.10 -17.92
C VAL A 358 5.06 1.12 -17.03
N MET A 359 5.96 2.11 -17.06
CA MET A 359 5.74 3.38 -16.35
C MET A 359 4.43 4.07 -16.80
N LEU A 360 4.14 4.09 -18.09
CA LEU A 360 2.92 4.72 -18.61
C LEU A 360 1.66 3.96 -18.18
N TYR A 361 1.69 2.63 -18.17
CA TYR A 361 0.61 1.84 -17.61
C TYR A 361 0.43 2.12 -16.11
N GLU A 362 1.49 2.04 -15.30
CA GLU A 362 1.39 2.32 -13.87
C GLU A 362 1.02 3.79 -13.58
N SER A 363 1.26 4.71 -14.52
CA SER A 363 0.79 6.10 -14.43
C SER A 363 -0.74 6.24 -14.49
N THR A 364 -1.46 5.21 -14.94
CA THR A 364 -2.92 5.15 -14.91
C THR A 364 -3.45 4.57 -13.61
N LEU A 365 -2.63 3.87 -12.82
CA LEU A 365 -3.02 3.22 -11.56
C LEU A 365 -3.06 4.25 -10.41
N VAL A 366 -3.93 5.25 -10.55
CA VAL A 366 -4.07 6.36 -9.61
C VAL A 366 -5.32 6.17 -8.75
N SER A 367 -5.10 6.01 -7.44
CA SER A 367 -6.18 5.94 -6.44
C SER A 367 -6.41 7.34 -5.88
N ASP A 368 -7.53 7.94 -6.29
CA ASP A 368 -7.92 9.33 -6.04
C ASP A 368 -9.40 9.51 -5.66
N GLN A 369 -10.10 8.41 -5.35
CA GLN A 369 -11.52 8.39 -4.97
C GLN A 369 -11.71 7.61 -3.66
N THR A 370 -11.00 8.04 -2.62
CA THR A 370 -11.18 7.50 -1.26
C THR A 370 -12.22 8.32 -0.50
N ARG A 371 -12.78 7.79 0.59
CA ARG A 371 -13.63 8.57 1.52
C ARG A 371 -12.90 9.80 2.07
N PHE A 372 -11.58 9.72 2.22
CA PHE A 372 -10.75 10.89 2.56
C PHE A 372 -10.71 11.96 1.43
N ASP A 373 -10.71 11.56 0.15
CA ASP A 373 -10.80 12.52 -0.97
C ASP A 373 -12.16 13.22 -1.03
N GLU A 374 -13.25 12.49 -0.74
CA GLU A 374 -14.60 13.06 -0.63
C GLU A 374 -14.68 14.09 0.51
N TRP A 375 -14.06 13.77 1.66
CA TRP A 375 -13.93 14.69 2.78
C TRP A 375 -13.13 15.95 2.40
N LEU A 376 -11.99 15.80 1.71
CA LEU A 376 -11.22 16.93 1.18
C LEU A 376 -12.00 17.75 0.15
N ALA A 377 -12.92 17.14 -0.59
CA ALA A 377 -13.80 17.80 -1.56
C ALA A 377 -14.94 18.58 -0.89
N GLY A 378 -15.10 18.45 0.45
CA GLY A 378 -16.05 19.20 1.26
C GLY A 378 -17.24 18.39 1.75
N ASP A 379 -17.26 17.07 1.54
CA ASP A 379 -18.24 16.19 2.16
C ASP A 379 -17.85 15.91 3.62
N ALA A 380 -18.42 16.68 4.54
CA ALA A 380 -18.13 16.55 5.97
C ALA A 380 -18.57 15.18 6.55
N GLU A 381 -19.45 14.45 5.87
CA GLU A 381 -20.00 13.18 6.35
C GLU A 381 -19.31 11.94 5.73
N ALA A 382 -18.40 12.11 4.76
CA ALA A 382 -17.67 11.00 4.14
C ALA A 382 -16.80 10.19 5.12
N LEU A 383 -16.39 10.80 6.24
CA LEU A 383 -15.72 10.10 7.34
C LEU A 383 -16.68 9.91 8.51
N SER A 384 -16.64 8.73 9.13
CA SER A 384 -17.29 8.49 10.42
C SER A 384 -16.67 9.35 11.54
N PRO A 385 -17.36 9.54 12.68
CA PRO A 385 -16.78 10.25 13.82
C PRO A 385 -15.48 9.64 14.34
N GLU A 386 -15.34 8.31 14.30
CA GLU A 386 -14.10 7.65 14.69
C GLU A 386 -12.95 7.97 13.73
N GLU A 387 -13.20 7.90 12.42
CA GLU A 387 -12.21 8.20 11.37
C GLU A 387 -11.80 9.68 11.39
N GLU A 388 -12.74 10.62 11.57
CA GLU A 388 -12.41 12.04 11.70
C GLU A 388 -11.60 12.30 12.99
N ASN A 389 -11.86 11.56 14.08
CA ASN A 389 -11.01 11.64 15.28
C ASN A 389 -9.61 11.08 15.01
N GLY A 390 -9.52 9.97 14.28
CA GLY A 390 -8.26 9.40 13.80
C GLY A 390 -7.46 10.36 12.93
N LEU A 391 -8.14 11.05 12.00
CA LEU A 391 -7.57 12.09 11.16
C LEU A 391 -7.02 13.26 11.99
N ASP A 392 -7.79 13.75 12.98
CA ASP A 392 -7.29 14.79 13.90
C ASP A 392 -6.07 14.28 14.66
N ALA A 393 -6.12 13.06 15.22
CA ALA A 393 -4.99 12.44 15.89
C ALA A 393 -3.74 12.39 14.98
N PHE A 394 -3.92 12.01 13.72
CA PHE A 394 -2.87 11.87 12.70
C PHE A 394 -2.19 13.21 12.34
N TYR A 395 -2.97 14.29 12.19
CA TYR A 395 -2.46 15.58 11.71
C TYR A 395 -2.18 16.61 12.80
N SER A 396 -3.10 16.77 13.75
CA SER A 396 -3.12 17.85 14.74
C SER A 396 -3.00 17.36 16.18
N GLY A 397 -3.32 16.09 16.44
CA GLY A 397 -3.45 15.51 17.76
C GLY A 397 -2.12 15.12 18.41
N GLY A 398 -0.97 15.46 17.85
CA GLY A 398 0.34 15.27 18.49
C GLY A 398 1.00 13.91 18.25
N THR A 399 0.47 13.10 17.32
CA THR A 399 1.11 11.85 16.84
C THR A 399 2.26 12.08 15.86
N LYS A 400 2.31 13.26 15.22
CA LYS A 400 3.32 13.66 14.22
C LYS A 400 3.35 12.80 12.95
N CYS A 401 2.38 11.91 12.70
CA CYS A 401 2.33 11.08 11.49
C CYS A 401 2.44 11.92 10.21
N SER A 402 1.72 13.04 10.18
CA SER A 402 1.70 14.02 9.07
C SER A 402 3.03 14.70 8.77
N ARG A 403 4.07 14.53 9.60
CA ARG A 403 5.43 15.05 9.34
C ARG A 403 6.18 14.25 8.28
N CYS A 404 5.87 12.97 8.14
CA CYS A 404 6.43 12.14 7.07
C CYS A 404 5.34 11.76 6.07
N HIS A 405 4.11 11.53 6.54
CA HIS A 405 2.96 11.20 5.71
C HIS A 405 2.11 12.44 5.41
N SER A 406 2.63 13.32 4.56
CA SER A 406 2.01 14.62 4.24
C SER A 406 1.33 14.65 2.88
N GLY A 407 0.49 15.67 2.71
CA GLY A 407 -0.17 15.97 1.45
C GLY A 407 -1.21 14.91 1.05
N PRO A 408 -1.76 15.03 -0.17
CA PRO A 408 -2.84 14.17 -0.64
C PRO A 408 -2.40 12.72 -0.90
N LEU A 409 -1.10 12.46 -1.09
CA LEU A 409 -0.55 11.10 -1.19
C LEU A 409 -0.09 10.52 0.15
N LEU A 410 -0.12 11.30 1.24
CA LEU A 410 0.35 10.85 2.55
C LEU A 410 1.79 10.31 2.52
N SER A 411 2.68 10.99 1.79
CA SER A 411 4.10 10.66 1.68
C SER A 411 4.93 11.90 1.38
N SER A 412 6.09 12.02 2.03
CA SER A 412 7.07 13.07 1.78
C SER A 412 8.12 12.69 0.73
N ALA A 413 8.03 11.50 0.11
CA ALA A 413 8.97 11.00 -0.89
C ALA A 413 8.51 11.26 -2.34
N THR A 414 7.61 12.23 -2.53
CA THR A 414 6.95 12.55 -3.78
C THR A 414 7.39 13.91 -4.32
N TRP A 415 7.15 14.14 -5.61
CA TRP A 415 7.44 15.41 -6.28
C TRP A 415 6.59 16.58 -5.75
N GLY A 416 7.24 17.72 -5.55
CA GLY A 416 6.65 19.07 -5.53
C GLY A 416 5.24 19.21 -4.93
N GLU A 417 4.25 19.48 -5.78
CA GLU A 417 2.84 19.84 -5.43
C GLU A 417 2.11 18.79 -4.57
N LEU A 418 2.65 17.58 -4.48
CA LEU A 418 2.14 16.48 -3.65
C LEU A 418 2.78 16.44 -2.26
N ASN A 419 3.81 17.27 -2.05
CA ASN A 419 4.64 17.34 -0.88
C ASN A 419 4.50 18.73 -0.24
N LEU A 420 3.99 18.76 0.99
CA LEU A 420 3.82 20.01 1.73
C LEU A 420 5.03 20.21 2.63
N ASP A 421 5.61 21.41 2.64
CA ASP A 421 6.61 21.74 3.66
C ASP A 421 5.93 21.76 5.04
N ASN A 422 6.12 20.63 5.73
CA ASN A 422 5.61 20.34 7.05
C ASN A 422 6.74 20.36 8.08
N GLY A 423 7.86 21.05 7.79
CA GLY A 423 9.02 21.14 8.67
C GLY A 423 9.99 19.96 8.57
N VAL A 424 9.98 19.21 7.47
CA VAL A 424 11.05 18.27 7.08
C VAL A 424 11.99 18.84 6.01
N GLY A 425 11.89 20.11 5.64
CA GLY A 425 12.76 20.77 4.64
C GLY A 425 12.21 20.75 3.21
N ALA A 426 12.71 21.62 2.33
CA ALA A 426 12.15 21.82 0.99
C ALA A 426 12.95 21.16 -0.15
N GLY A 427 14.27 20.95 0.00
CA GLY A 427 15.14 20.31 -1.00
C GLY A 427 15.29 18.77 -0.91
N PRO A 428 16.07 18.18 -1.83
CA PRO A 428 16.30 16.73 -1.88
C PRO A 428 17.19 16.22 -0.74
N VAL A 429 18.10 17.05 -0.24
CA VAL A 429 18.92 16.77 0.94
C VAL A 429 18.52 17.73 2.04
N ILE A 430 18.21 17.20 3.22
CA ILE A 430 17.62 17.93 4.35
C ILE A 430 18.38 17.63 5.65
N ASP A 431 18.22 18.52 6.64
CA ASP A 431 18.60 18.24 8.01
C ASP A 431 17.70 17.14 8.60
N ILE A 432 18.33 16.17 9.27
CA ILE A 432 17.69 15.01 9.88
C ILE A 432 17.99 15.02 11.38
N ASP A 433 16.92 15.26 12.13
CA ASP A 433 16.90 15.19 13.59
C ASP A 433 16.80 13.72 14.04
N THR A 434 17.82 13.21 14.75
CA THR A 434 17.82 11.82 15.26
C THR A 434 17.92 11.74 16.77
N ASN A 435 17.57 10.60 17.35
CA ASN A 435 17.77 10.36 18.78
C ASN A 435 19.26 10.26 19.18
N GLY A 436 20.18 10.26 18.21
CA GLY A 436 21.63 10.28 18.38
C GLY A 436 22.21 11.65 18.05
N THR A 437 23.10 11.70 17.06
CA THR A 437 23.57 12.97 16.52
C THR A 437 22.70 13.39 15.36
N ASP A 438 22.37 14.68 15.26
CA ASP A 438 21.71 15.22 14.08
C ASP A 438 22.68 15.21 12.89
N GLY A 439 22.15 15.34 11.68
CA GLY A 439 22.97 15.51 10.49
C GLY A 439 22.15 15.68 9.22
N ILE A 440 22.66 15.22 8.07
CA ILE A 440 22.00 15.40 6.77
C ILE A 440 21.57 14.08 6.14
N GLY A 441 20.49 14.08 5.37
CA GLY A 441 20.01 12.88 4.67
C GLY A 441 19.05 13.18 3.53
N ASP A 442 18.65 12.13 2.82
CA ASP A 442 17.79 12.24 1.64
C ASP A 442 16.32 12.37 2.05
N LYS A 443 15.65 13.44 1.58
CA LYS A 443 14.26 13.73 1.94
C LYS A 443 13.32 12.60 1.56
N GLY A 444 12.42 12.24 2.47
CA GLY A 444 11.48 11.15 2.27
C GLY A 444 12.06 9.76 2.54
N PHE A 445 13.30 9.67 3.00
CA PHE A 445 13.91 8.44 3.50
C PHE A 445 14.23 8.58 4.98
N PHE A 446 13.59 7.77 5.82
CA PHE A 446 13.75 7.88 7.28
C PHE A 446 14.03 6.54 7.93
N ASN A 447 14.91 6.54 8.92
CA ASN A 447 15.08 5.42 9.84
C ASN A 447 14.07 5.54 10.98
N ILE A 448 13.11 4.61 11.03
CA ILE A 448 12.04 4.58 12.03
C ILE A 448 12.27 3.51 13.11
N GLY A 449 13.41 2.80 13.07
CA GLY A 449 13.75 1.81 14.10
C GLY A 449 13.05 0.46 13.96
N ILE A 450 12.80 -0.02 12.73
CA ILE A 450 12.25 -1.37 12.47
C ILE A 450 13.27 -2.47 12.82
N ARG A 451 14.52 -2.29 12.41
CA ARG A 451 15.68 -3.14 12.75
C ARG A 451 16.89 -2.26 13.04
N THR A 452 17.95 -2.88 13.53
CA THR A 452 19.24 -2.19 13.67
C THR A 452 19.88 -1.94 12.30
N ILE A 453 20.66 -0.87 12.17
CA ILE A 453 21.38 -0.54 10.92
C ILE A 453 22.38 -1.63 10.48
N ALA A 454 22.80 -2.50 11.41
CA ALA A 454 23.71 -3.60 11.14
C ALA A 454 23.02 -4.78 10.46
N GLU A 455 21.72 -4.96 10.72
CA GLU A 455 20.89 -5.99 10.10
C GLU A 455 20.23 -5.45 8.82
N ASP A 456 19.98 -4.14 8.79
CA ASP A 456 19.33 -3.50 7.66
C ASP A 456 19.89 -2.10 7.36
N GLY A 457 20.77 -2.04 6.36
CA GLY A 457 21.44 -0.80 5.94
C GLY A 457 20.53 0.20 5.22
N GLY A 458 19.39 -0.25 4.68
CA GLY A 458 18.47 0.59 3.90
C GLY A 458 19.15 1.40 2.80
N ARG A 459 18.77 2.68 2.66
CA ARG A 459 19.28 3.60 1.63
C ARG A 459 20.81 3.75 1.62
N ALA A 460 21.51 3.55 2.73
CA ALA A 460 22.97 3.57 2.73
C ALA A 460 23.58 2.48 1.80
N GLY A 461 22.84 1.40 1.53
CA GLY A 461 23.26 0.36 0.57
C GLY A 461 23.32 0.84 -0.88
N VAL A 462 22.66 1.95 -1.22
CA VAL A 462 22.73 2.59 -2.55
C VAL A 462 24.10 3.27 -2.77
N GLY A 463 24.79 3.64 -1.68
CA GLY A 463 26.14 4.19 -1.73
C GLY A 463 26.23 5.55 -2.44
N ASP A 464 27.20 5.67 -3.35
CA ASP A 464 27.55 6.91 -4.04
C ASP A 464 26.43 7.46 -4.94
N LEU A 465 25.39 6.66 -5.21
CA LEU A 465 24.22 7.06 -6.00
C LEU A 465 23.11 7.72 -5.17
N THR A 466 23.28 7.86 -3.85
CA THR A 466 22.36 8.64 -2.99
C THR A 466 22.49 10.14 -3.26
N TRP A 467 21.43 10.90 -3.02
CA TRP A 467 21.43 12.36 -3.25
C TRP A 467 22.45 13.06 -2.34
N THR A 468 22.51 12.67 -1.06
CA THR A 468 23.51 13.19 -0.12
C THR A 468 24.95 12.91 -0.60
N SER A 469 25.23 11.72 -1.14
CA SER A 469 26.58 11.41 -1.67
C SER A 469 26.89 12.21 -2.94
N GLY A 470 25.89 12.41 -3.82
CA GLY A 470 26.00 13.29 -4.97
C GLY A 470 26.32 14.73 -4.57
N LEU A 471 25.60 15.28 -3.58
CA LEU A 471 25.84 16.62 -3.07
C LEU A 471 27.26 16.76 -2.45
N LEU A 472 27.67 15.82 -1.59
CA LEU A 472 28.98 15.84 -0.92
C LEU A 472 30.16 15.70 -1.90
N SER A 473 29.97 14.99 -3.01
CA SER A 473 30.98 14.86 -4.08
C SER A 473 30.96 16.02 -5.08
N GLY A 474 29.98 16.93 -4.99
CA GLY A 474 29.76 18.01 -5.95
C GLY A 474 29.14 17.54 -7.27
N ASN A 475 28.66 16.30 -7.35
CA ASN A 475 27.93 15.77 -8.49
C ASN A 475 26.43 16.07 -8.37
N THR A 476 26.06 17.31 -8.71
CA THR A 476 24.67 17.77 -8.66
C THR A 476 23.75 17.12 -9.69
N ASN A 477 24.29 16.37 -10.66
CA ASN A 477 23.46 15.64 -11.64
C ASN A 477 22.70 14.48 -11.01
N LEU A 478 23.11 14.04 -9.80
CA LEU A 478 22.37 13.03 -9.03
C LEU A 478 21.21 13.64 -8.22
N LEU A 479 21.05 14.96 -8.21
CA LEU A 479 19.94 15.59 -7.50
C LEU A 479 18.70 15.64 -8.42
N PRO A 480 17.51 15.31 -7.91
CA PRO A 480 16.27 15.30 -8.69
C PRO A 480 15.80 16.72 -9.07
N ASP A 481 16.31 17.74 -8.38
CA ASP A 481 16.17 19.14 -8.76
C ASP A 481 17.47 19.92 -8.49
N ALA A 482 17.57 21.11 -9.08
CA ALA A 482 18.74 21.97 -8.95
C ALA A 482 18.77 22.79 -7.64
N GLN A 483 17.81 22.61 -6.73
CA GLN A 483 17.78 23.35 -5.47
C GLN A 483 18.73 22.69 -4.47
N VAL A 484 19.79 23.42 -4.12
CA VAL A 484 20.68 23.05 -3.03
C VAL A 484 20.26 23.85 -1.81
N GLU A 485 19.77 23.14 -0.78
CA GLU A 485 19.41 23.71 0.52
C GLU A 485 20.67 24.17 1.28
N ASP A 486 20.48 25.09 2.23
CA ASP A 486 21.54 25.57 3.15
C ASP A 486 21.77 24.56 4.27
N VAL A 487 22.31 23.40 3.93
CA VAL A 487 22.69 22.33 4.87
C VAL A 487 24.18 22.40 5.23
N ASP A 488 24.54 22.00 6.46
CA ASP A 488 25.95 21.90 6.85
C ASP A 488 26.57 20.62 6.26
N LEU A 489 27.35 20.76 5.19
CA LEU A 489 28.02 19.63 4.53
C LEU A 489 29.08 18.92 5.40
N THR A 490 29.37 19.43 6.59
CA THR A 490 30.25 18.76 7.57
C THR A 490 29.49 17.82 8.51
N ASP A 491 28.16 17.86 8.47
CA ASP A 491 27.32 16.99 9.29
C ASP A 491 27.35 15.53 8.84
N PRO A 492 27.11 14.59 9.79
CA PRO A 492 27.09 13.17 9.48
C PRO A 492 25.89 12.79 8.60
N VAL A 493 26.10 11.84 7.68
CA VAL A 493 25.05 11.32 6.79
C VAL A 493 24.10 10.37 7.53
N LYS A 494 22.79 10.53 7.33
CA LYS A 494 21.70 9.82 8.03
C LYS A 494 20.86 8.89 7.14
N ASN A 495 21.44 8.40 6.04
CA ASN A 495 20.79 7.44 5.15
C ASN A 495 20.85 5.97 5.65
N ALA A 496 21.55 5.69 6.76
CA ALA A 496 21.66 4.33 7.32
C ALA A 496 20.35 3.88 7.98
N GLY A 497 19.83 2.72 7.53
CA GLY A 497 18.54 2.19 7.96
C GLY A 497 17.35 3.04 7.49
N ALA A 498 17.57 3.99 6.58
CA ALA A 498 16.53 4.87 6.07
C ALA A 498 15.79 4.25 4.88
N PHE A 499 14.46 4.41 4.87
CA PHE A 499 13.57 3.88 3.85
C PHE A 499 12.57 4.90 3.36
N LYS A 500 12.19 4.76 2.09
CA LYS A 500 11.18 5.59 1.43
C LYS A 500 9.89 5.58 2.24
N THR A 501 9.37 6.75 2.59
CA THR A 501 8.04 6.89 3.18
C THR A 501 6.99 6.43 2.17
N PRO A 502 6.28 5.32 2.38
CA PRO A 502 5.25 4.87 1.46
C PRO A 502 4.00 5.76 1.57
N THR A 503 3.21 5.83 0.50
CA THR A 503 1.83 6.30 0.55
C THR A 503 1.00 5.42 1.47
N LEU A 504 0.01 6.01 2.14
CA LEU A 504 -0.95 5.27 2.96
C LEU A 504 -2.28 5.03 2.24
N ARG A 505 -2.39 5.39 0.96
CA ARG A 505 -3.58 5.06 0.15
C ARG A 505 -3.66 3.54 -0.04
N ASN A 506 -4.86 2.99 0.11
CA ASN A 506 -5.14 1.54 0.06
C ASN A 506 -4.33 0.72 1.08
N ILE A 507 -3.89 1.33 2.19
CA ILE A 507 -3.05 0.64 3.19
C ILE A 507 -3.78 -0.54 3.85
N GLU A 508 -5.11 -0.52 3.89
CA GLU A 508 -5.91 -1.67 4.31
C GLU A 508 -5.64 -2.95 3.49
N LEU A 509 -5.37 -2.79 2.18
CA LEU A 509 -5.27 -3.89 1.22
C LEU A 509 -3.84 -4.41 1.00
N THR A 510 -2.84 -3.79 1.62
CA THR A 510 -1.42 -3.92 1.21
C THR A 510 -0.51 -4.43 2.33
N GLY A 511 -1.08 -5.09 3.33
CA GLY A 511 -0.32 -5.86 4.32
C GLY A 511 0.47 -7.03 3.68
N PRO A 512 1.40 -7.67 4.41
CA PRO A 512 1.92 -7.25 5.72
C PRO A 512 2.65 -5.90 5.62
N TYR A 513 2.93 -5.25 6.75
CA TYR A 513 3.36 -3.86 6.78
C TYR A 513 4.86 -3.66 6.97
N PHE A 514 5.34 -2.48 6.55
CA PHE A 514 6.74 -2.06 6.46
C PHE A 514 7.56 -2.77 5.37
N HIS A 515 8.78 -2.28 5.15
CA HIS A 515 9.71 -2.79 4.13
C HIS A 515 10.13 -4.26 4.35
N ASN A 516 9.93 -4.80 5.54
CA ASN A 516 10.25 -6.17 5.91
C ASN A 516 9.00 -7.02 6.21
N GLY A 517 7.79 -6.49 6.00
CA GLY A 517 6.55 -7.22 6.27
C GLY A 517 6.47 -7.70 7.72
N SER A 518 6.81 -6.87 8.70
CA SER A 518 6.96 -7.30 10.11
C SER A 518 5.70 -7.21 10.96
N GLN A 519 4.64 -6.60 10.45
CA GLN A 519 3.34 -6.48 11.12
C GLN A 519 2.22 -6.99 10.20
N ALA A 520 1.21 -7.63 10.76
CA ALA A 520 0.04 -8.09 10.03
C ALA A 520 -1.11 -7.08 10.03
N THR A 521 -1.22 -6.21 11.05
CA THR A 521 -2.38 -5.32 11.21
C THR A 521 -2.00 -3.84 11.34
N LEU A 522 -2.92 -2.95 10.94
CA LEU A 522 -2.76 -1.51 11.14
C LEU A 522 -2.64 -1.14 12.62
N LEU A 523 -3.32 -1.84 13.52
CA LEU A 523 -3.17 -1.63 14.96
C LEU A 523 -1.73 -1.91 15.43
N GLN A 524 -1.10 -2.97 14.94
CA GLN A 524 0.31 -3.27 15.23
C GLN A 524 1.24 -2.17 14.71
N VAL A 525 0.94 -1.59 13.54
CA VAL A 525 1.65 -0.41 13.01
C VAL A 525 1.48 0.80 13.94
N VAL A 526 0.26 1.09 14.40
CA VAL A 526 0.02 2.20 15.34
C VAL A 526 0.73 1.96 16.67
N GLN A 527 0.74 0.72 17.18
CA GLN A 527 1.48 0.35 18.39
C GLN A 527 3.00 0.52 18.20
N PHE A 528 3.53 0.20 17.02
CA PHE A 528 4.94 0.44 16.68
C PHE A 528 5.33 1.91 16.83
N TYR A 529 4.53 2.83 16.29
CA TYR A 529 4.77 4.26 16.47
C TYR A 529 4.49 4.73 17.90
N THR A 530 3.50 4.12 18.59
CA THR A 530 3.18 4.43 19.98
C THR A 530 4.39 4.23 20.90
N ARG A 531 5.12 3.12 20.71
CA ARG A 531 6.34 2.81 21.48
C ARG A 531 7.62 3.47 20.97
N GLY A 532 7.54 4.18 19.85
CA GLY A 532 8.64 4.90 19.24
C GLY A 532 9.63 4.05 18.44
N GLY A 533 9.11 3.00 17.80
CA GLY A 533 9.88 2.02 17.06
C GLY A 533 10.41 0.87 17.93
N ASP A 534 10.81 -0.22 17.28
CA ASP A 534 11.28 -1.45 17.93
C ASP A 534 12.72 -1.36 18.44
N PHE A 535 13.53 -0.57 17.74
CA PHE A 535 14.94 -0.30 18.02
C PHE A 535 15.21 1.20 18.16
N GLY A 536 14.20 1.96 18.61
CA GLY A 536 14.33 3.37 18.98
C GLY A 536 15.04 3.59 20.32
N GLY A 537 15.32 4.86 20.64
CA GLY A 537 15.89 5.29 21.92
C GLY A 537 17.11 6.21 21.81
N ASP A 538 17.55 6.73 22.95
CA ASP A 538 18.68 7.68 23.03
C ASP A 538 19.95 7.09 22.42
N GLY A 539 20.63 7.88 21.58
CA GLY A 539 21.88 7.48 20.92
C GLY A 539 21.71 6.69 19.62
N THR A 540 20.48 6.51 19.12
CA THR A 540 20.20 5.82 17.85
C THR A 540 19.98 6.81 16.70
N ASP A 541 20.27 6.40 15.46
CA ASP A 541 19.98 7.20 14.26
C ASP A 541 18.48 7.18 13.86
N VAL A 542 17.59 6.77 14.76
CA VAL A 542 16.13 6.81 14.56
C VAL A 542 15.64 8.25 14.61
N HIS A 543 14.77 8.63 13.68
CA HIS A 543 14.25 9.99 13.54
C HIS A 543 13.48 10.46 14.80
N LYS A 544 13.70 11.69 15.28
CA LYS A 544 13.06 12.22 16.52
C LYS A 544 11.54 12.31 16.45
N PHE A 545 10.95 12.32 15.24
CA PHE A 545 9.49 12.26 15.06
C PHE A 545 8.89 10.90 15.41
N VAL A 546 9.69 9.84 15.44
CA VAL A 546 9.30 8.49 15.87
C VAL A 546 9.53 8.32 17.37
N ASN A 547 9.68 9.39 18.15
CA ASN A 547 9.73 9.26 19.60
C ASN A 547 8.36 8.80 20.18
N PRO A 548 8.35 8.07 21.31
CA PRO A 548 7.13 7.48 21.85
C PRO A 548 5.97 8.47 21.96
N ILE A 549 4.80 8.07 21.45
CA ILE A 549 3.61 8.93 21.37
C ILE A 549 2.77 8.72 22.63
N GLY A 550 3.06 9.52 23.66
CA GLY A 550 2.39 9.41 24.97
C GLY A 550 0.86 9.56 24.93
N LYS A 551 0.30 10.19 23.89
CA LYS A 551 -1.16 10.30 23.70
C LYS A 551 -1.83 9.01 23.21
N LEU A 552 -1.08 8.10 22.60
CA LEU A 552 -1.60 6.81 22.13
C LEU A 552 -1.35 5.69 23.15
N ARG A 553 -0.33 5.84 24.00
CA ARG A 553 0.04 4.84 25.01
C ARG A 553 -1.11 4.53 25.96
N ASN A 554 -1.45 3.25 26.08
CA ASN A 554 -2.57 2.74 26.89
C ASN A 554 -3.94 3.29 26.48
N LYS A 555 -4.10 3.81 25.25
CA LYS A 555 -5.36 4.39 24.74
C LYS A 555 -5.83 3.62 23.50
N LEU A 556 -6.20 2.35 23.68
CA LEU A 556 -6.62 1.48 22.58
C LEU A 556 -7.67 2.12 21.64
N PRO A 557 -8.76 2.75 22.13
CA PRO A 557 -9.74 3.37 21.23
C PRO A 557 -9.16 4.50 20.38
N ARG A 558 -8.14 5.22 20.87
CA ARG A 558 -7.46 6.25 20.08
C ARG A 558 -6.49 5.63 19.06
N GLN A 559 -5.87 4.50 19.41
CA GLN A 559 -5.05 3.72 18.46
C GLN A 559 -5.92 3.17 17.33
N GLU A 560 -7.09 2.62 17.67
CA GLU A 560 -8.10 2.12 16.74
C GLU A 560 -8.65 3.22 15.85
N ALA A 561 -8.96 4.41 16.39
CA ALA A 561 -9.38 5.55 15.58
C ALA A 561 -8.34 5.95 14.52
N VAL A 562 -7.04 5.94 14.86
CA VAL A 562 -5.96 6.20 13.86
C VAL A 562 -5.93 5.10 12.80
N ALA A 563 -6.14 3.84 13.18
CA ALA A 563 -6.24 2.74 12.23
C ALA A 563 -7.50 2.84 11.35
N ALA A 564 -8.64 3.26 11.90
CA ALA A 564 -9.88 3.50 11.17
C ALA A 564 -9.69 4.61 10.12
N PHE A 565 -9.03 5.71 10.49
CA PHE A 565 -8.67 6.73 9.50
C PHE A 565 -7.81 6.16 8.36
N MET A 566 -6.87 5.26 8.64
CA MET A 566 -6.08 4.62 7.60
C MET A 566 -6.93 3.70 6.68
N VAL A 567 -8.01 3.12 7.19
CA VAL A 567 -8.99 2.35 6.40
C VAL A 567 -9.80 3.27 5.48
N SER A 568 -10.11 4.50 5.89
CA SER A 568 -10.80 5.48 5.02
C SER A 568 -9.96 5.97 3.83
N LEU A 569 -8.71 5.51 3.71
CA LEU A 569 -7.80 5.77 2.58
C LEU A 569 -7.88 4.71 1.48
N THR A 570 -8.81 3.76 1.57
CA THR A 570 -9.06 2.77 0.53
C THR A 570 -9.99 3.34 -0.53
N ASP A 571 -9.64 3.12 -1.80
CA ASP A 571 -10.44 3.45 -2.97
C ASP A 571 -11.20 2.20 -3.41
N GLU A 572 -12.51 2.29 -3.49
CA GLU A 572 -13.35 1.13 -3.81
C GLU A 572 -13.09 0.59 -5.22
N ARG A 573 -12.58 1.40 -6.15
CA ARG A 573 -12.14 0.86 -7.46
C ARG A 573 -10.95 -0.06 -7.33
N VAL A 574 -10.07 0.14 -6.35
CA VAL A 574 -8.95 -0.77 -6.07
C VAL A 574 -9.48 -2.04 -5.40
N ARG A 575 -10.36 -1.91 -4.40
CA ARG A 575 -10.96 -3.06 -3.70
C ARG A 575 -11.72 -3.98 -4.65
N TRP A 576 -12.44 -3.40 -5.59
CA TRP A 576 -13.26 -4.13 -6.55
C TRP A 576 -12.56 -4.34 -7.90
N GLU A 577 -11.28 -4.00 -8.05
CA GLU A 577 -10.53 -4.10 -9.32
C GLU A 577 -11.29 -3.50 -10.52
N MET A 578 -12.00 -2.38 -10.29
CA MET A 578 -12.67 -1.62 -11.34
C MET A 578 -11.65 -0.81 -12.13
N ALA A 579 -11.95 -0.47 -13.39
CA ALA A 579 -11.05 0.36 -14.19
C ALA A 579 -10.64 1.65 -13.46
N PRO A 580 -9.34 2.00 -13.44
CA PRO A 580 -8.25 1.45 -14.26
C PRO A 580 -7.49 0.26 -13.63
N PHE A 581 -8.00 -0.33 -12.55
CA PHE A 581 -7.36 -1.44 -11.80
C PHE A 581 -7.81 -2.83 -12.28
N ASP A 582 -8.61 -2.89 -13.35
CA ASP A 582 -9.02 -4.11 -14.04
C ASP A 582 -7.81 -4.81 -14.70
N HIS A 583 -7.90 -6.12 -14.93
CA HIS A 583 -6.73 -6.89 -15.35
C HIS A 583 -7.04 -8.22 -16.07
N PRO A 584 -6.08 -8.72 -16.88
CA PRO A 584 -6.07 -10.10 -17.36
C PRO A 584 -6.09 -11.14 -16.24
N GLU A 585 -6.51 -12.36 -16.56
CA GLU A 585 -6.35 -13.53 -15.69
C GLU A 585 -4.87 -13.73 -15.33
N LEU A 586 -4.61 -14.26 -14.14
CA LEU A 586 -3.26 -14.60 -13.71
C LEU A 586 -3.26 -15.90 -12.90
N VAL A 587 -2.44 -16.87 -13.31
CA VAL A 587 -2.17 -18.07 -12.51
C VAL A 587 -0.95 -17.79 -11.63
N ILE A 588 -1.18 -17.63 -10.34
CA ILE A 588 -0.19 -17.18 -9.37
C ILE A 588 0.34 -18.40 -8.62
N PRO A 589 1.65 -18.68 -8.68
CA PRO A 589 2.27 -19.65 -7.79
C PRO A 589 2.10 -19.24 -6.32
N ASN A 590 1.62 -20.15 -5.47
CA ASN A 590 1.33 -19.92 -4.07
C ASN A 590 1.94 -21.03 -3.20
N GLY A 591 3.27 -21.00 -3.11
CA GLY A 591 4.09 -22.03 -2.48
C GLY A 591 4.19 -23.32 -3.30
N ALA A 592 4.96 -24.26 -2.78
CA ALA A 592 5.09 -25.60 -3.36
C ALA A 592 4.00 -26.54 -2.84
N GLU A 593 3.54 -27.48 -3.66
CA GLU A 593 2.67 -28.57 -3.21
C GLU A 593 3.34 -29.35 -2.05
N GLY A 594 2.63 -29.51 -0.92
CA GLY A 594 3.15 -30.11 0.30
C GLY A 594 3.21 -29.13 1.47
N ASP A 595 4.25 -29.20 2.29
CA ASP A 595 4.51 -28.31 3.44
C ASP A 595 6.02 -28.09 3.63
N SER A 596 6.42 -27.56 4.79
CA SER A 596 7.82 -27.29 5.13
C SER A 596 8.64 -28.54 5.50
N ASN A 597 8.02 -29.72 5.60
CA ASN A 597 8.67 -31.00 5.89
C ASN A 597 8.86 -31.85 4.63
N ALA A 598 7.89 -31.81 3.71
CA ALA A 598 7.94 -32.54 2.46
C ALA A 598 7.18 -31.79 1.36
N VAL A 599 7.81 -31.67 0.20
CA VAL A 599 7.22 -31.11 -1.03
C VAL A 599 7.18 -32.14 -2.14
N VAL A 600 6.27 -31.96 -3.09
CA VAL A 600 6.14 -32.81 -4.27
C VAL A 600 7.19 -32.38 -5.31
N PRO A 601 8.11 -33.26 -5.76
CA PRO A 601 8.98 -32.96 -6.90
C PRO A 601 8.14 -32.84 -8.18
N GLY A 602 8.41 -31.83 -9.01
CA GLY A 602 7.66 -31.64 -10.26
C GLY A 602 7.74 -30.26 -10.90
N GLY A 603 8.80 -29.49 -10.67
CA GLY A 603 9.04 -28.21 -11.33
C GLY A 603 9.55 -28.33 -12.78
N ILE A 604 10.04 -27.21 -13.32
CA ILE A 604 10.52 -27.11 -14.71
C ILE A 604 11.84 -27.87 -14.87
N HIS A 605 12.71 -27.79 -13.87
CA HIS A 605 14.04 -28.39 -13.84
C HIS A 605 14.13 -29.56 -12.85
N GLU A 606 15.15 -30.40 -13.03
CA GLU A 606 15.45 -31.47 -12.07
C GLU A 606 15.81 -30.88 -10.69
N GLY A 607 15.17 -31.40 -9.64
CA GLY A 607 15.40 -30.94 -8.26
C GLY A 607 14.44 -29.84 -7.79
N GLU A 608 13.44 -29.48 -8.59
CA GLU A 608 12.42 -28.47 -8.24
C GLU A 608 11.10 -29.10 -7.78
N SER A 609 10.40 -28.38 -6.89
CA SER A 609 9.06 -28.73 -6.46
C SER A 609 8.00 -28.33 -7.50
N ALA A 610 6.90 -29.08 -7.55
CA ALA A 610 5.68 -28.62 -8.17
C ALA A 610 5.10 -27.43 -7.38
N ASP A 611 4.63 -26.40 -8.07
CA ASP A 611 3.94 -25.27 -7.45
C ASP A 611 2.49 -25.63 -7.14
N ASN A 612 2.01 -25.18 -5.98
CA ASN A 612 0.59 -25.01 -5.74
C ASN A 612 0.18 -23.66 -6.34
N ALA A 613 -0.87 -23.60 -7.17
CA ALA A 613 -1.24 -22.37 -7.86
C ALA A 613 -2.64 -21.85 -7.45
N VAL A 614 -2.83 -20.54 -7.54
CA VAL A 614 -4.10 -19.84 -7.34
C VAL A 614 -4.40 -19.06 -8.62
N THR A 615 -5.58 -19.25 -9.19
CA THR A 615 -6.02 -18.48 -10.36
C THR A 615 -6.77 -17.23 -9.91
N LEU A 616 -6.25 -16.07 -10.29
CA LEU A 616 -6.96 -14.80 -10.27
C LEU A 616 -7.72 -14.67 -11.60
N PRO A 617 -9.06 -14.56 -11.59
CA PRO A 617 -9.85 -14.50 -12.82
C PRO A 617 -9.55 -13.22 -13.61
N ALA A 618 -9.81 -13.23 -14.92
CA ALA A 618 -9.83 -12.00 -15.70
C ALA A 618 -10.96 -11.08 -15.20
N THR A 619 -10.63 -9.85 -14.86
CA THR A 619 -11.56 -8.85 -14.35
C THR A 619 -11.66 -7.70 -15.35
N GLY A 620 -12.87 -7.45 -15.87
CA GLY A 620 -13.15 -6.35 -16.81
C GLY A 620 -13.35 -5.00 -16.12
N ALA A 621 -13.65 -3.95 -16.89
CA ALA A 621 -13.74 -2.58 -16.36
C ALA A 621 -14.77 -2.39 -15.24
N GLY A 622 -15.83 -3.22 -15.19
CA GLY A 622 -16.84 -3.20 -14.11
C GLY A 622 -16.39 -3.85 -12.80
N GLY A 623 -15.23 -4.51 -12.78
CA GLY A 623 -14.62 -5.06 -11.58
C GLY A 623 -15.16 -6.43 -11.15
N ARG A 624 -14.76 -6.84 -9.95
CA ARG A 624 -15.00 -8.16 -9.35
C ARG A 624 -16.48 -8.46 -9.13
N GLY A 625 -17.29 -7.43 -8.86
CA GLY A 625 -18.73 -7.56 -8.69
C GLY A 625 -19.42 -8.16 -9.92
N ASP A 626 -19.03 -7.74 -11.12
CA ASP A 626 -19.61 -8.19 -12.39
C ASP A 626 -19.33 -9.67 -12.69
N ILE A 627 -18.23 -10.21 -12.16
CA ILE A 627 -17.85 -11.63 -12.30
C ILE A 627 -18.25 -12.46 -11.07
N GLY A 628 -18.95 -11.87 -10.09
CA GLY A 628 -19.34 -12.52 -8.85
C GLY A 628 -18.18 -12.93 -7.94
N ALA A 629 -17.03 -12.25 -8.06
CA ALA A 629 -15.87 -12.47 -7.21
C ALA A 629 -15.96 -11.59 -5.94
N PRO A 630 -15.52 -12.10 -4.77
CA PRO A 630 -15.49 -11.30 -3.54
C PRO A 630 -14.46 -10.17 -3.66
N PRO A 631 -14.59 -9.05 -2.92
CA PRO A 631 -13.63 -7.96 -2.97
C PRO A 631 -12.20 -8.40 -2.65
N VAL A 632 -11.21 -7.61 -3.07
CA VAL A 632 -9.83 -7.79 -2.64
C VAL A 632 -9.78 -7.63 -1.11
N MET A 633 -9.18 -8.61 -0.45
CA MET A 633 -8.98 -8.63 1.00
C MET A 633 -7.55 -8.23 1.33
N GLY A 634 -7.34 -7.64 2.50
CA GLY A 634 -6.01 -7.43 3.04
C GLY A 634 -5.32 -8.76 3.41
N PHE A 635 -4.01 -8.70 3.67
CA PHE A 635 -3.24 -9.84 4.17
C PHE A 635 -3.89 -10.49 5.40
N LEU A 636 -3.98 -11.82 5.40
CA LEU A 636 -4.69 -12.63 6.40
C LEU A 636 -6.17 -12.22 6.60
N GLY A 637 -6.81 -11.63 5.58
CA GLY A 637 -8.22 -11.25 5.59
C GLY A 637 -8.52 -9.89 6.22
N GLY A 638 -7.55 -8.98 6.31
CA GLY A 638 -7.73 -7.63 6.91
C GLY A 638 -8.83 -6.78 6.24
N GLY A 639 -9.45 -5.80 6.90
CA GLY A 639 -9.02 -5.09 8.11
C GLY A 639 -10.10 -4.90 9.20
N GLY A 640 -9.63 -4.63 10.44
CA GLY A 640 -10.46 -4.44 11.64
C GLY A 640 -10.26 -5.49 12.74
N GLY A 641 -9.39 -6.48 12.53
CA GLY A 641 -9.14 -7.55 13.51
C GLY A 641 -8.52 -7.04 14.82
N SER A 642 -9.19 -7.37 15.93
CA SER A 642 -8.71 -7.20 17.30
C SER A 642 -7.41 -7.98 17.53
N GLY A 643 -6.28 -7.39 17.18
CA GLY A 643 -5.00 -7.81 17.74
C GLY A 643 -5.07 -7.72 19.25
N SER A 644 -4.31 -8.55 19.96
CA SER A 644 -4.19 -8.45 21.42
C SER A 644 -3.95 -6.98 21.81
N GLY A 645 -4.96 -6.35 22.40
CA GLY A 645 -4.90 -4.94 22.81
C GLY A 645 -3.73 -4.71 23.78
N PRO A 646 -3.36 -3.44 24.04
CA PRO A 646 -2.29 -3.12 24.99
C PRO A 646 -2.49 -3.86 26.31
N LEU A 647 -1.38 -4.33 26.90
CA LEU A 647 -1.43 -5.01 28.18
C LEU A 647 -1.98 -4.09 29.26
N GLY A 648 -3.18 -4.43 29.73
CA GLY A 648 -3.86 -3.71 30.79
C GLY A 648 -5.26 -4.23 31.08
N GLY A 649 -5.52 -5.54 31.02
CA GLY A 649 -6.84 -6.06 31.35
C GLY A 649 -6.81 -7.56 31.62
N THR A 650 -7.38 -7.97 32.75
CA THR A 650 -7.90 -9.33 32.96
C THR A 650 -8.89 -9.69 31.85
N GLU A 651 -9.29 -10.96 31.71
CA GLU A 651 -10.28 -11.45 30.70
C GLU A 651 -11.66 -10.74 30.66
N ALA A 652 -11.88 -9.68 31.44
CA ALA A 652 -13.09 -8.86 31.43
C ALA A 652 -12.77 -7.37 31.25
N ASP A 653 -13.37 -6.75 30.24
CA ASP A 653 -13.31 -5.31 29.97
C ASP A 653 -13.93 -4.52 31.12
N PRO A 654 -13.24 -3.54 31.74
CA PRO A 654 -13.67 -2.89 32.98
C PRO A 654 -14.89 -1.97 32.82
N ILE A 655 -15.18 -1.56 31.59
CA ILE A 655 -16.28 -0.70 31.17
C ILE A 655 -17.03 -1.42 30.03
N SER A 656 -18.36 -1.44 30.09
CA SER A 656 -19.26 -1.89 29.02
C SER A 656 -20.32 -0.83 28.70
N ASP A 657 -21.06 -1.03 27.61
CA ASP A 657 -22.22 -0.19 27.22
C ASP A 657 -21.89 1.31 27.15
N LEU A 658 -20.66 1.65 26.75
CA LEU A 658 -20.21 3.03 26.64
C LEU A 658 -20.95 3.69 25.46
N ALA A 659 -21.62 4.80 25.74
CA ALA A 659 -22.33 5.59 24.74
C ALA A 659 -22.13 7.08 24.99
N CYS A 660 -22.13 7.87 23.92
CA CYS A 660 -22.11 9.33 23.95
C CYS A 660 -23.17 9.88 22.99
N PHE A 661 -23.94 10.89 23.43
CA PHE A 661 -25.03 11.46 22.65
C PHE A 661 -25.28 12.95 22.98
N GLU A 662 -25.74 13.72 22.00
CA GLU A 662 -26.05 15.15 22.16
C GLU A 662 -27.36 15.35 22.93
N THR A 663 -27.37 16.32 23.85
CA THR A 663 -28.54 16.80 24.58
C THR A 663 -28.70 18.30 24.36
N SER A 664 -29.79 18.88 24.87
CA SER A 664 -30.00 20.34 24.79
C SER A 664 -28.91 21.17 25.49
N ASN A 665 -28.09 20.55 26.35
CA ASN A 665 -27.12 21.22 27.21
C ASN A 665 -25.65 20.89 26.88
N GLY A 666 -25.40 19.99 25.94
CA GLY A 666 -24.06 19.44 25.66
C GLY A 666 -24.11 17.96 25.33
N VAL A 667 -23.01 17.23 25.55
CA VAL A 667 -22.95 15.77 25.34
C VAL A 667 -23.06 15.04 26.67
N VAL A 668 -23.85 13.97 26.70
CA VAL A 668 -23.86 13.03 27.83
C VAL A 668 -23.11 11.78 27.41
N ILE A 669 -22.22 11.33 28.29
CA ILE A 669 -21.48 10.09 28.17
C ILE A 669 -21.97 9.17 29.29
N SER A 670 -22.30 7.92 28.98
CA SER A 670 -22.80 6.93 29.94
C SER A 670 -22.14 5.58 29.72
N TRP A 671 -21.96 4.82 30.80
CA TRP A 671 -21.32 3.51 30.75
C TRP A 671 -21.69 2.62 31.94
N SER A 672 -21.39 1.32 31.84
CA SER A 672 -21.54 0.32 32.89
C SER A 672 -20.18 -0.11 33.44
N ASN A 673 -20.11 -0.36 34.75
CA ASN A 673 -18.90 -0.85 35.42
C ASN A 673 -19.01 -2.37 35.59
N THR A 674 -18.10 -3.13 34.97
CA THR A 674 -18.06 -4.61 35.08
C THR A 674 -17.10 -5.10 36.15
N THR A 675 -16.13 -4.26 36.53
CA THR A 675 -15.10 -4.55 37.54
C THR A 675 -15.00 -3.42 38.57
N PRO A 676 -14.47 -3.68 39.78
CA PRO A 676 -14.24 -2.63 40.77
C PRO A 676 -13.19 -1.61 40.29
N MET A 677 -13.53 -0.32 40.36
CA MET A 677 -12.65 0.78 39.95
C MET A 677 -12.46 1.80 41.09
N SER A 678 -11.25 2.33 41.21
CA SER A 678 -10.92 3.40 42.17
C SER A 678 -11.19 4.78 41.59
N MET A 679 -10.72 5.03 40.37
CA MET A 679 -10.82 6.32 39.67
C MET A 679 -10.98 6.08 38.17
N ILE A 680 -11.56 7.05 37.45
CA ILE A 680 -11.60 7.09 35.99
C ILE A 680 -10.95 8.40 35.53
N SER A 681 -9.99 8.31 34.62
CA SER A 681 -9.48 9.47 33.88
C SER A 681 -10.28 9.60 32.59
N LEU A 682 -11.08 10.65 32.47
CA LEU A 682 -11.81 10.99 31.25
C LEU A 682 -11.01 12.01 30.45
N GLU A 683 -10.56 11.61 29.28
CA GLU A 683 -9.95 12.46 28.26
C GLU A 683 -11.02 12.91 27.28
N ILE A 684 -11.23 14.22 27.19
CA ILE A 684 -12.12 14.86 26.22
C ILE A 684 -11.23 15.50 25.15
N ASP A 685 -11.24 14.91 23.97
CA ASP A 685 -10.50 15.36 22.82
C ASP A 685 -11.39 16.21 21.92
N HIS A 686 -11.31 17.53 22.12
CA HIS A 686 -12.03 18.49 21.29
C HIS A 686 -11.33 18.74 19.94
N GLY A 687 -10.23 18.04 19.64
CA GLY A 687 -9.41 18.27 18.45
C GLY A 687 -8.85 19.69 18.31
N GLY A 688 -7.99 19.89 17.32
CA GLY A 688 -7.47 21.20 16.94
C GLY A 688 -6.86 22.04 18.09
N VAL A 689 -7.10 23.38 18.11
CA VAL A 689 -6.46 24.34 19.05
C VAL A 689 -6.94 24.17 20.49
N MET A 690 -8.17 23.67 20.69
CA MET A 690 -8.71 23.47 22.05
C MET A 690 -8.02 22.29 22.75
N GLY A 691 -7.53 21.32 21.97
CA GLY A 691 -6.70 20.23 22.45
C GLY A 691 -7.40 19.31 23.44
N LEU A 692 -6.59 18.63 24.23
CA LEU A 692 -7.03 17.58 25.16
C LEU A 692 -7.38 18.19 26.53
N GLN A 693 -8.60 17.92 27.00
CA GLN A 693 -9.00 18.17 28.39
C GLN A 693 -9.01 16.85 29.17
N VAL A 694 -8.49 16.86 30.39
CA VAL A 694 -8.50 15.68 31.28
C VAL A 694 -9.32 15.97 32.52
N VAL A 695 -10.29 15.10 32.80
CA VAL A 695 -11.17 15.15 33.97
C VAL A 695 -10.99 13.89 34.81
N THR A 696 -10.76 14.05 36.10
CA THR A 696 -10.63 12.93 37.03
C THR A 696 -11.95 12.67 37.74
N LEU A 697 -12.49 11.46 37.56
CA LEU A 697 -13.78 11.01 38.06
C LEU A 697 -13.62 9.90 39.10
N SER A 698 -14.58 9.79 40.01
CA SER A 698 -14.66 8.67 40.97
C SER A 698 -15.03 7.38 40.25
N GLY A 699 -14.41 6.24 40.63
CA GLY A 699 -14.65 4.94 39.97
C GLY A 699 -16.07 4.37 40.11
N ASN A 700 -16.95 5.01 40.90
CA ASN A 700 -18.36 4.64 41.04
C ASN A 700 -19.31 5.45 40.13
N LEU A 701 -18.80 6.41 39.37
CA LEU A 701 -19.59 7.14 38.39
C LEU A 701 -19.80 6.27 37.15
N THR A 702 -20.95 6.47 36.51
CA THR A 702 -21.42 5.76 35.31
C THR A 702 -21.93 6.73 34.24
N SER A 703 -21.78 8.03 34.46
CA SER A 703 -22.10 9.06 33.48
C SER A 703 -21.37 10.37 33.74
N PHE A 704 -21.22 11.18 32.69
CA PHE A 704 -20.65 12.52 32.70
C PHE A 704 -21.36 13.41 31.67
N GLU A 705 -21.54 14.69 31.97
CA GLU A 705 -22.13 15.68 31.05
C GLU A 705 -21.06 16.71 30.68
N ASP A 706 -20.73 16.80 29.40
CA ASP A 706 -19.83 17.78 28.82
C ASP A 706 -20.62 18.95 28.21
N PRO A 707 -20.60 20.15 28.82
CA PRO A 707 -21.35 21.30 28.31
C PRO A 707 -20.68 21.99 27.12
N LEU A 708 -19.46 21.60 26.73
CA LEU A 708 -18.66 22.25 25.69
C LEU A 708 -18.71 21.48 24.37
N PHE A 709 -19.90 21.38 23.78
CA PHE A 709 -20.06 20.68 22.51
C PHE A 709 -19.84 21.59 21.29
N ARG A 710 -18.88 21.21 20.43
CA ARG A 710 -18.55 21.92 19.18
C ARG A 710 -19.26 21.28 17.97
N SER A 711 -19.17 21.92 16.80
CA SER A 711 -19.73 21.39 15.55
C SER A 711 -19.00 20.15 15.03
N ASN A 712 -17.68 20.11 15.18
CA ASN A 712 -16.83 19.03 14.69
C ASN A 712 -16.75 17.89 15.70
N VAL A 713 -16.13 16.79 15.31
CA VAL A 713 -16.04 15.58 16.16
C VAL A 713 -15.35 15.85 17.50
N THR A 714 -15.88 15.22 18.55
CA THR A 714 -15.29 15.17 19.89
C THR A 714 -15.10 13.70 20.30
N GLY A 715 -13.91 13.35 20.77
CA GLY A 715 -13.61 12.01 21.29
C GLY A 715 -13.61 11.99 22.82
N TYR A 716 -14.21 10.95 23.40
CA TYR A 716 -14.26 10.74 24.85
C TYR A 716 -13.58 9.42 25.19
N ILE A 717 -12.40 9.48 25.82
CA ILE A 717 -11.63 8.29 26.21
C ILE A 717 -11.64 8.13 27.73
N LEU A 718 -12.19 7.01 28.21
CA LEU A 718 -12.22 6.65 29.61
C LEU A 718 -11.09 5.69 29.92
N THR A 719 -10.22 6.06 30.85
CA THR A 719 -9.15 5.20 31.37
C THR A 719 -9.39 4.92 32.85
N PRO A 720 -9.97 3.75 33.18
CA PRO A 720 -10.18 3.37 34.56
C PRO A 720 -8.88 2.95 35.25
N SER A 721 -8.85 3.04 36.58
CA SER A 721 -7.76 2.53 37.40
C SER A 721 -8.25 1.87 38.67
N PHE A 722 -7.55 0.83 39.11
CA PHE A 722 -7.79 0.16 40.38
C PHE A 722 -6.51 0.14 41.21
N GLN A 723 -6.57 0.71 42.42
CA GLN A 723 -5.42 0.81 43.33
C GLN A 723 -4.17 1.45 42.70
N GLY A 724 -4.36 2.39 41.76
CA GLY A 724 -3.29 3.09 41.07
C GLY A 724 -2.72 2.37 39.85
N VAL A 725 -3.27 1.21 39.47
CA VAL A 725 -2.95 0.50 38.22
C VAL A 725 -4.01 0.87 37.18
N GLU A 726 -3.58 1.35 36.01
CA GLU A 726 -4.48 1.60 34.88
C GLU A 726 -5.04 0.28 34.33
N LEU A 727 -6.30 0.33 33.91
CA LEU A 727 -7.03 -0.75 33.27
C LEU A 727 -7.38 -0.34 31.83
N LYS A 728 -7.82 -1.30 31.01
CA LYS A 728 -8.19 -1.13 29.61
C LYS A 728 -9.12 0.07 29.43
N SER A 729 -8.76 0.95 28.50
CA SER A 729 -9.54 2.14 28.15
C SER A 729 -10.70 1.82 27.21
N SER A 730 -11.77 2.63 27.28
CA SER A 730 -12.91 2.59 26.36
C SER A 730 -13.17 3.97 25.77
N GLY A 731 -13.70 4.06 24.55
CA GLY A 731 -13.87 5.32 23.83
C GLY A 731 -15.23 5.47 23.17
N CYS A 732 -15.68 6.71 22.98
CA CYS A 732 -16.83 7.06 22.15
C CYS A 732 -16.54 8.35 21.38
N PHE A 733 -16.97 8.42 20.11
CA PHE A 733 -16.71 9.53 19.20
C PHE A 733 -18.04 10.09 18.69
N ILE A 734 -18.19 11.41 18.69
CA ILE A 734 -19.48 12.03 18.34
C ILE A 734 -19.31 13.34 17.55
N ARG A 735 -20.14 13.51 16.51
CA ARG A 735 -20.31 14.73 15.73
C ARG A 735 -21.61 15.44 16.14
N ARG A 736 -21.70 16.76 15.94
CA ARG A 736 -22.92 17.51 16.26
C ARG A 736 -24.08 17.13 15.35
N GLY A 737 -25.28 17.01 15.90
CA GLY A 737 -26.45 16.47 15.22
C GLY A 737 -26.79 15.04 15.63
N THR A 738 -25.93 14.38 16.42
CA THR A 738 -26.15 13.02 16.94
C THR A 738 -26.99 13.05 18.22
N PHE A 739 -28.31 12.92 18.10
CA PHE A 739 -29.22 12.88 19.27
C PHE A 739 -29.47 11.45 19.78
N PRO A 740 -29.77 11.26 21.09
CA PRO A 740 -30.14 9.96 21.63
C PRO A 740 -31.35 9.43 20.86
N GLY A 741 -31.10 8.34 20.14
CA GLY A 741 -32.09 7.71 19.30
C GLY A 741 -32.11 8.13 17.81
N GLN A 742 -31.03 8.70 17.29
CA GLN A 742 -30.85 8.95 15.85
C GLN A 742 -29.71 8.17 15.18
N ILE A 743 -28.95 7.36 15.94
CA ILE A 743 -28.04 6.39 15.36
C ILE A 743 -28.69 5.03 15.56
N PRO A 744 -29.22 4.40 14.51
CA PRO A 744 -29.58 3.00 14.61
C PRO A 744 -28.34 2.19 14.92
N HIS A 745 -28.36 1.48 16.03
CA HIS A 745 -27.43 0.38 16.24
C HIS A 745 -28.12 -0.87 15.72
N PHE A 746 -27.46 -1.61 14.85
CA PHE A 746 -27.93 -2.88 14.33
C PHE A 746 -26.74 -3.85 14.22
N LEU A 747 -27.06 -5.13 14.02
CA LEU A 747 -26.10 -6.14 13.63
C LEU A 747 -26.30 -6.39 12.14
N ARG A 748 -25.32 -6.05 11.29
CA ARG A 748 -25.49 -6.22 9.84
C ARG A 748 -25.73 -7.69 9.51
N GLY A 749 -26.74 -7.95 8.70
CA GLY A 749 -27.26 -9.29 8.40
C GLY A 749 -28.38 -9.81 9.30
N ASP A 750 -28.69 -9.17 10.44
CA ASP A 750 -29.80 -9.55 11.36
C ASP A 750 -31.05 -8.72 11.04
N MET A 751 -31.70 -9.03 9.92
CA MET A 751 -32.79 -8.22 9.39
C MET A 751 -34.05 -8.25 10.27
N ASN A 752 -34.31 -9.36 10.94
CA ASN A 752 -35.48 -9.51 11.80
C ASN A 752 -35.25 -8.98 13.23
N LEU A 753 -34.01 -8.55 13.53
CA LEU A 753 -33.56 -7.93 14.77
C LEU A 753 -33.67 -8.85 16.00
N ASP A 754 -33.44 -10.16 15.84
CA ASP A 754 -33.50 -11.13 16.93
C ASP A 754 -32.14 -11.43 17.58
N GLY A 755 -31.08 -10.85 17.04
CA GLY A 755 -29.71 -10.98 17.54
C GLY A 755 -28.91 -12.11 16.95
N GLN A 756 -29.45 -12.80 15.96
CA GLN A 756 -28.76 -13.86 15.24
C GLN A 756 -28.79 -13.54 13.75
N VAL A 757 -27.66 -13.72 13.08
CA VAL A 757 -27.64 -13.77 11.62
C VAL A 757 -27.91 -15.22 11.21
N ASP A 758 -29.11 -15.51 10.72
CA ASP A 758 -29.53 -16.85 10.32
C ASP A 758 -30.43 -16.91 9.07
N LEU A 759 -31.00 -18.08 8.79
CA LEU A 759 -31.80 -18.30 7.58
C LEU A 759 -33.08 -17.45 7.55
N ALA A 760 -33.61 -17.07 8.72
CA ALA A 760 -34.79 -16.22 8.83
C ALA A 760 -34.52 -14.84 8.22
N ASP A 761 -33.33 -14.27 8.40
CA ASP A 761 -32.96 -12.96 7.86
C ASP A 761 -32.94 -12.95 6.34
N ALA A 762 -32.33 -13.97 5.73
CA ALA A 762 -32.32 -14.12 4.28
C ALA A 762 -33.74 -14.29 3.70
N ILE A 763 -34.63 -14.98 4.42
CA ILE A 763 -36.03 -15.15 4.02
C ILE A 763 -36.78 -13.82 4.09
N ASP A 764 -36.58 -13.05 5.16
CA ASP A 764 -37.24 -11.77 5.36
C ASP A 764 -36.74 -10.70 4.38
N ALA A 765 -35.45 -10.73 4.01
CA ALA A 765 -34.86 -9.90 2.97
C ALA A 765 -35.52 -10.17 1.61
N LEU A 766 -35.59 -11.43 1.21
CA LEU A 766 -36.25 -11.83 -0.04
C LEU A 766 -37.75 -11.47 -0.05
N GLN A 767 -38.44 -11.59 1.09
CA GLN A 767 -39.84 -11.17 1.18
C GLN A 767 -39.99 -9.65 1.08
N GLY A 768 -39.09 -8.88 1.70
CA GLY A 768 -39.01 -7.42 1.58
C GLY A 768 -38.85 -6.99 0.13
N ILE A 769 -37.88 -7.57 -0.56
CA ILE A 769 -37.53 -7.26 -1.95
C ILE A 769 -38.67 -7.63 -2.92
N PHE A 770 -39.19 -8.86 -2.86
CA PHE A 770 -40.10 -9.39 -3.89
C PHE A 770 -41.59 -9.26 -3.58
N MET A 771 -41.96 -9.27 -2.30
CA MET A 771 -43.36 -9.34 -1.87
C MET A 771 -43.85 -8.04 -1.23
N GLY A 772 -42.98 -7.02 -1.11
CA GLY A 772 -43.29 -5.77 -0.45
C GLY A 772 -43.56 -5.93 1.04
N GLY A 773 -42.90 -6.92 1.67
CA GLY A 773 -42.87 -7.05 3.13
C GLY A 773 -42.22 -5.82 3.79
N THR A 774 -42.53 -5.59 5.06
CA THR A 774 -41.88 -4.52 5.84
C THR A 774 -40.45 -4.95 6.18
N MET A 775 -39.46 -4.16 5.77
CA MET A 775 -38.05 -4.33 6.16
C MET A 775 -37.81 -3.45 7.38
N ILE A 776 -37.54 -4.05 8.54
CA ILE A 776 -37.50 -3.35 9.83
C ILE A 776 -36.24 -2.49 9.95
N CYS A 777 -35.10 -3.03 9.51
CA CYS A 777 -33.90 -2.24 9.27
C CYS A 777 -33.39 -2.51 7.87
N ARG A 778 -33.21 -1.46 7.07
CA ARG A 778 -32.68 -1.59 5.71
C ARG A 778 -31.17 -1.69 5.71
N ASP A 779 -30.51 -0.94 6.58
CA ASP A 779 -29.04 -1.00 6.76
C ASP A 779 -28.60 -2.41 7.17
N SER A 780 -29.37 -3.05 8.04
CA SER A 780 -29.13 -4.43 8.44
C SER A 780 -29.36 -5.44 7.30
N ALA A 781 -30.18 -5.08 6.32
CA ALA A 781 -30.50 -5.93 5.18
C ALA A 781 -29.52 -5.73 4.01
N ASP A 782 -28.77 -4.62 4.01
CA ASP A 782 -27.68 -4.34 3.08
C ASP A 782 -26.42 -5.05 3.59
N TRP A 783 -26.13 -6.22 3.05
CA TRP A 783 -25.08 -7.13 3.53
C TRP A 783 -23.69 -6.63 3.14
N ASN A 784 -23.57 -6.06 1.94
CA ASN A 784 -22.33 -5.61 1.33
C ASN A 784 -22.07 -4.11 1.50
N ASP A 785 -22.98 -3.38 2.13
CA ASP A 785 -22.88 -1.95 2.46
C ASP A 785 -22.73 -1.08 1.22
N ASP A 786 -23.47 -1.42 0.16
CA ASP A 786 -23.42 -0.72 -1.14
C ASP A 786 -24.49 0.39 -1.29
N GLY A 787 -25.31 0.58 -0.26
CA GLY A 787 -26.38 1.57 -0.19
C GLY A 787 -27.66 1.14 -0.90
N ALA A 788 -27.78 -0.14 -1.28
CA ALA A 788 -28.97 -0.68 -1.92
C ALA A 788 -29.33 -2.10 -1.42
N VAL A 789 -30.51 -2.23 -0.80
CA VAL A 789 -31.07 -3.56 -0.49
C VAL A 789 -31.63 -4.22 -1.74
N ASP A 790 -30.90 -5.20 -2.29
CA ASP A 790 -31.27 -5.96 -3.47
C ASP A 790 -31.06 -7.47 -3.32
N VAL A 791 -31.12 -8.22 -4.43
CA VAL A 791 -31.07 -9.69 -4.40
C VAL A 791 -29.70 -10.22 -3.97
N SER A 792 -28.65 -9.41 -4.09
CA SER A 792 -27.28 -9.77 -3.74
C SER A 792 -27.09 -9.95 -2.23
N ASP A 793 -27.84 -9.21 -1.41
CA ASP A 793 -27.75 -9.28 0.05
C ASP A 793 -28.18 -10.63 0.64
N PRO A 794 -29.42 -11.12 0.41
CA PRO A 794 -29.83 -12.43 0.93
C PRO A 794 -29.04 -13.57 0.30
N ILE A 795 -28.50 -13.42 -0.90
CA ILE A 795 -27.59 -14.41 -1.50
C ILE A 795 -26.31 -14.47 -0.66
N SER A 796 -25.75 -13.33 -0.30
CA SER A 796 -24.55 -13.22 0.53
C SER A 796 -24.77 -13.76 1.95
N THR A 797 -25.94 -13.49 2.55
CA THR A 797 -26.36 -14.11 3.83
C THR A 797 -26.36 -15.63 3.74
N LEU A 798 -27.02 -16.22 2.73
CA LEU A 798 -27.08 -17.67 2.56
C LEU A 798 -25.70 -18.28 2.28
N ASN A 799 -24.85 -17.55 1.54
CA ASN A 799 -23.48 -17.99 1.24
C ASN A 799 -22.62 -18.03 2.50
N TYR A 800 -22.71 -17.00 3.35
CA TYR A 800 -22.06 -16.97 4.66
C TYR A 800 -22.51 -18.14 5.55
N LEU A 801 -23.82 -18.37 5.65
CA LEU A 801 -24.37 -19.40 6.55
C LEU A 801 -24.08 -20.84 6.13
N PHE A 802 -24.08 -21.13 4.82
CA PHE A 802 -24.10 -22.51 4.33
C PHE A 802 -22.91 -22.90 3.44
N ALA A 803 -22.16 -21.92 2.94
CA ALA A 803 -21.10 -22.14 1.97
C ALA A 803 -19.75 -21.47 2.35
N GLY A 804 -19.66 -20.90 3.57
CA GLY A 804 -18.43 -20.28 4.08
C GLY A 804 -18.07 -18.98 3.37
N GLY A 805 -19.07 -18.26 2.86
CA GLY A 805 -18.91 -16.92 2.29
C GLY A 805 -18.42 -15.88 3.29
N PRO A 806 -18.12 -14.65 2.83
CA PRO A 806 -17.63 -13.57 3.69
C PRO A 806 -18.69 -13.15 4.72
N ALA A 807 -18.22 -12.72 5.89
CA ALA A 807 -19.06 -12.07 6.89
C ALA A 807 -19.70 -10.79 6.32
N PRO A 808 -20.84 -10.32 6.86
CA PRO A 808 -21.41 -9.05 6.45
C PRO A 808 -20.44 -7.91 6.76
N ALA A 809 -20.58 -6.80 6.03
CA ALA A 809 -19.83 -5.59 6.32
C ALA A 809 -20.07 -5.10 7.77
N LEU A 810 -19.24 -4.17 8.23
CA LEU A 810 -19.45 -3.58 9.55
C LEU A 810 -20.82 -2.86 9.56
N PRO A 811 -21.60 -2.91 10.64
CA PRO A 811 -21.28 -3.49 11.96
C PRO A 811 -21.55 -5.00 12.08
N PHE A 812 -20.47 -5.81 12.20
CA PHE A 812 -20.49 -7.25 12.49
C PHE A 812 -19.10 -7.69 13.04
N PRO A 813 -18.97 -8.67 13.96
CA PRO A 813 -19.99 -9.49 14.61
C PRO A 813 -20.67 -8.79 15.79
N LEU A 814 -20.30 -7.55 16.06
CA LEU A 814 -20.88 -6.74 17.12
C LEU A 814 -21.82 -5.71 16.53
N CYS A 815 -22.88 -5.45 17.28
CA CYS A 815 -23.76 -4.32 17.05
C CYS A 815 -22.99 -3.00 16.99
N GLY A 816 -23.33 -2.17 16.03
CA GLY A 816 -22.74 -0.86 15.83
C GLY A 816 -23.64 0.03 15.00
N SER A 817 -23.20 1.26 14.80
CA SER A 817 -23.80 2.14 13.80
C SER A 817 -23.37 1.73 12.40
N ASP A 818 -24.14 2.14 11.40
CA ASP A 818 -23.66 2.06 10.02
C ASP A 818 -22.32 2.83 9.88
N PRO A 819 -21.22 2.19 9.44
CA PRO A 819 -19.97 2.87 9.15
C PRO A 819 -20.01 3.66 7.82
N SER A 820 -20.93 3.31 6.92
CA SER A 820 -21.19 4.03 5.68
C SER A 820 -22.37 4.99 5.90
N PHE A 821 -22.39 6.08 5.14
CA PHE A 821 -23.50 7.01 5.17
C PHE A 821 -24.20 6.99 3.82
N ASP A 822 -25.35 6.35 3.76
CA ASP A 822 -26.18 6.24 2.56
C ASP A 822 -27.62 6.72 2.81
N THR A 823 -28.58 6.32 1.98
CA THR A 823 -29.99 6.71 2.11
C THR A 823 -30.88 5.65 2.75
N LEU A 824 -30.31 4.49 3.07
CA LEU A 824 -30.90 3.46 3.90
C LEU A 824 -30.89 3.95 5.35
N ASP A 825 -31.79 3.37 6.14
CA ASP A 825 -31.91 3.65 7.58
C ASP A 825 -32.54 2.41 8.24
N CYS A 826 -32.42 2.29 9.56
CA CYS A 826 -33.33 1.45 10.32
C CYS A 826 -34.57 2.24 10.76
N ASP A 827 -35.76 1.74 10.44
CA ASP A 827 -37.03 2.33 10.89
C ASP A 827 -37.17 2.33 12.44
N GLN A 828 -36.36 1.50 13.15
CA GLN A 828 -36.31 1.42 14.60
C GLN A 828 -35.01 2.01 15.17
N ILE A 829 -35.23 2.76 16.25
CA ILE A 829 -34.20 3.46 17.00
C ILE A 829 -33.58 2.45 17.99
N ASN A 830 -32.43 1.87 17.64
CA ASN A 830 -31.73 0.79 18.34
C ASN A 830 -32.40 -0.59 18.13
N SER A 831 -31.85 -1.31 17.17
CA SER A 831 -32.29 -2.60 16.64
C SER A 831 -31.45 -3.77 17.18
N CYS A 832 -30.61 -3.51 18.18
CA CYS A 832 -29.77 -4.52 18.81
C CYS A 832 -30.48 -5.21 19.99
N PRO A 833 -30.27 -6.52 20.20
CA PRO A 833 -30.88 -7.32 21.29
C PRO A 833 -30.53 -6.90 22.72
#